data_AF-A0A7C9HGD1-F1
#
_entry.id   AF-A0A7C9HGD1-F1
#
_cell.length_a   1.000
_cell.length_b   1.000
_cell.length_c   1.000
_cell.angle_alpha   90.00
_cell.angle_beta   90.00
_cell.angle_gamma   90.00
#
_symmetry.space_group_name_H-M   'P 1'
#
loop_
_entity.id
_entity.type
_entity.pdbx_description
1 polymer ?
#
loop_
_entity_poly.entity_id
_entity_poly.type
_entity_poly.pdbx_seq_one_letter_code
_entity_poly.pdbx_strand_id
1 'polypeptide(L)'
;MAHELFTRIADILTAPSEAQARIMHETLVIACYEGLKETKHGFGNLSSQVEALCKLHHIAPKDVVAIHKMRRHSNSAAPILPDDIAYDCRALALFVSAVFQEAIPDTLVGKLPTHGRITENIQIANYRYIRCIVREWDEQTIQVAVINQDSSEELLTVDYMNTAEYVDFSYLRSLLREGMQLNLLDCTVTRKKVVPRLIVVEPDYLVDISSIANCFESYGHHPLLFTVKRMGERPNNKHIVLGNFAGSALDDIINHPTDYTIKDTFRSNFREKALDFATCPDFNAVEFKRAAEQQVANIQEIVNELFQSFEREKAILEPSFVCERLGLQGRIDLMTTDLKLLVEQKSGKNIFIERQYKNPHGSLHVEKHYVQLLLYYGILQYNFQLNPKDAHIELMYSKYPLPNGLLEVEPLQKLIREAIKFRNQAVATEYWMAENGFHRLLPLMTPQVLNVEKQNDAFYQRYLLPQLTEVLAPLHQLSELERAYFTRMMTFVIKEQLVSKVGAQEGVGNSNADLWNMPLAEKKDTGNIYTELTITDKSCSSSFNGYDTITLNVPQQGIDFLPNFRRGDMVYLYAYKKNEEPDVRKSILFKGSLQEIHTSSIVVHLNDGQQNPNLIAGECFALEHAGSDIGGTSAIRSLYTFITSDVERRQLLLGQRAPRADKSLVLSRSYHPDYDEIILKAKQAQDYFLLIGPPGTGKTSQALQYLVLEQLAEKPKGQSTNPNDQSPKVNGQSSILLLAYTNRAVDEICNMLSEHEIDYIRIGNEYSCDPKYSDHLLQEVLDENTTLNSIKSTLSEAQIIVATTATMNSRSALFNIKHFDLVIIDEASQILEPNIVGILTARQEERRAIDRFILVGDHKQLPAVVQQQGSLEMEGSDKRLDSIHLSSCANSLFERLILTERAAGRTDFIGTLHKQGRMHPDIADFANRKFYAKEQLECVPLAHQLETELSYNEESEDALDNMLKAHRMIFIPSMPCKQLNISEKVNTDEARIIADLLRRLFRQMNKDFDPQKSVGVIVPYRNQIAMIRKEIERLEIPALEGISIDTVERYQGSQRDVILYSFTIQSRYQLDFLTANTFYEEGQPIDRKLNVAITRARKQLILTGNESTLRQNQLFAELIDYIKEKDGYVRFH
;
A
#
# COMPACT_ATOMS: atom_id res chain seq x y z
N MET A 1 9.65 -25.60 -17.04
CA MET A 1 8.92 -25.28 -15.79
C MET A 1 8.42 -26.55 -15.11
N ALA A 2 7.61 -27.39 -15.77
CA ALA A 2 7.04 -28.58 -15.11
C ALA A 2 8.09 -29.55 -14.56
N HIS A 3 9.20 -29.77 -15.27
CA HIS A 3 10.34 -30.55 -14.77
C HIS A 3 10.81 -30.10 -13.36
N GLU A 4 10.93 -28.79 -13.14
CA GLU A 4 11.36 -28.23 -11.85
C GLU A 4 10.32 -28.49 -10.74
N LEU A 5 9.03 -28.32 -11.06
CA LEU A 5 7.94 -28.61 -10.14
C LEU A 5 7.89 -30.10 -9.76
N PHE A 6 8.12 -31.01 -10.72
CA PHE A 6 8.22 -32.44 -10.42
C PHE A 6 9.43 -32.78 -9.54
N THR A 7 10.56 -32.09 -9.71
CA THR A 7 11.70 -32.23 -8.79
C THR A 7 11.31 -31.82 -7.38
N ARG A 8 10.58 -30.70 -7.21
CA ARG A 8 10.08 -30.27 -5.89
C ARG A 8 9.12 -31.28 -5.28
N ILE A 9 8.26 -31.93 -6.08
CA ILE A 9 7.40 -33.01 -5.59
C ILE A 9 8.22 -34.21 -5.10
N ALA A 10 9.30 -34.57 -5.79
CA ALA A 10 10.20 -35.62 -5.34
C ALA A 10 10.90 -35.26 -4.03
N ASP A 11 11.29 -33.99 -3.87
CA ASP A 11 11.92 -33.44 -2.67
C ASP A 11 10.99 -33.53 -1.45
N ILE A 12 9.68 -33.29 -1.62
CA ILE A 12 8.68 -33.39 -0.52
C ILE A 12 8.69 -34.79 0.09
N LEU A 13 8.75 -35.84 -0.74
CA LEU A 13 8.74 -37.23 -0.27
C LEU A 13 9.95 -37.60 0.61
N THR A 14 11.04 -36.84 0.51
CA THR A 14 12.28 -37.06 1.28
C THR A 14 12.57 -35.96 2.29
N ALA A 15 11.76 -34.89 2.33
CA ALA A 15 11.93 -33.77 3.25
C ALA A 15 11.51 -34.14 4.69
N PRO A 16 12.09 -33.48 5.72
CA PRO A 16 11.62 -33.58 7.10
C PRO A 16 10.16 -33.16 7.23
N SER A 17 9.42 -33.75 8.20
CA SER A 17 7.98 -33.50 8.39
C SER A 17 7.62 -32.01 8.51
N GLU A 18 8.48 -31.23 9.16
CA GLU A 18 8.32 -29.79 9.36
C GLU A 18 8.43 -28.97 8.06
N ALA A 19 9.14 -29.49 7.04
CA ALA A 19 9.36 -28.80 5.76
C ALA A 19 8.38 -29.25 4.66
N GLN A 20 7.75 -30.42 4.81
CA GLN A 20 6.89 -31.02 3.78
C GLN A 20 5.70 -30.13 3.40
N ALA A 21 4.95 -29.63 4.37
CA ALA A 21 3.79 -28.77 4.14
C ALA A 21 4.19 -27.47 3.42
N ARG A 22 5.29 -26.84 3.86
CA ARG A 22 5.83 -25.61 3.27
C ARG A 22 6.23 -25.82 1.80
N ILE A 23 7.08 -26.80 1.50
CA ILE A 23 7.52 -27.06 0.11
C ILE A 23 6.32 -27.40 -0.78
N MET A 24 5.37 -28.17 -0.26
CA MET A 24 4.14 -28.53 -0.99
C MET A 24 3.30 -27.29 -1.31
N HIS A 25 3.09 -26.42 -0.33
CA HIS A 25 2.35 -25.17 -0.49
C HIS A 25 3.04 -24.25 -1.51
N GLU A 26 4.34 -23.99 -1.36
CA GLU A 26 5.12 -23.17 -2.29
C GLU A 26 5.12 -23.74 -3.72
N THR A 27 5.13 -25.08 -3.86
CA THR A 27 5.07 -25.74 -5.17
C THR A 27 3.71 -25.53 -5.82
N LEU A 28 2.63 -25.60 -5.05
CA LEU A 28 1.28 -25.31 -5.52
C LEU A 28 1.13 -23.84 -5.93
N VAL A 29 1.61 -22.90 -5.11
CA VAL A 29 1.58 -21.46 -5.42
C VAL A 29 2.32 -21.15 -6.72
N ILE A 30 3.51 -21.72 -6.92
CA ILE A 30 4.28 -21.51 -8.16
C ILE A 30 3.58 -22.15 -9.37
N ALA A 31 3.03 -23.35 -9.22
CA ALA A 31 2.27 -24.01 -10.28
C ALA A 31 1.03 -23.18 -10.68
N CYS A 32 0.32 -22.62 -9.69
CA CYS A 32 -0.82 -21.75 -9.91
C CYS A 32 -0.43 -20.45 -10.61
N TYR A 33 0.61 -19.77 -10.13
CA TYR A 33 1.08 -18.52 -10.71
C TYR A 33 1.47 -18.69 -12.18
N GLU A 34 2.31 -19.68 -12.50
CA GLU A 34 2.74 -19.92 -13.88
C GLU A 34 1.60 -20.41 -14.78
N GLY A 35 0.72 -21.27 -14.27
CA GLY A 35 -0.45 -21.75 -15.02
C GLY A 35 -1.45 -20.65 -15.35
N LEU A 36 -1.52 -19.60 -14.52
CA LEU A 36 -2.48 -18.51 -14.66
C LEU A 36 -1.90 -17.24 -15.30
N LYS A 37 -0.60 -17.20 -15.57
CA LYS A 37 0.13 -16.04 -16.11
C LYS A 37 -0.48 -15.44 -17.38
N GLU A 38 -1.10 -16.28 -18.20
CA GLU A 38 -1.77 -15.90 -19.46
C GLU A 38 -3.28 -15.65 -19.31
N THR A 39 -3.83 -15.81 -18.10
CA THR A 39 -5.27 -15.68 -17.85
C THR A 39 -5.65 -14.24 -17.48
N LYS A 40 -6.87 -13.83 -17.88
CA LYS A 40 -7.36 -12.45 -17.69
C LYS A 40 -7.97 -12.13 -16.33
N HIS A 41 -8.01 -13.11 -15.43
CA HIS A 41 -8.76 -13.01 -14.19
C HIS A 41 -7.81 -12.85 -13.00
N GLY A 42 -8.09 -11.87 -12.14
CA GLY A 42 -7.49 -11.81 -10.82
C GLY A 42 -8.20 -12.83 -9.93
N PHE A 43 -7.45 -13.74 -9.31
CA PHE A 43 -7.99 -14.73 -8.39
C PHE A 43 -7.73 -14.27 -6.95
N GLY A 44 -8.78 -14.12 -6.15
CA GLY A 44 -8.67 -13.57 -4.79
C GLY A 44 -8.03 -14.46 -3.74
N ASN A 45 -7.66 -15.71 -4.05
CA ASN A 45 -6.79 -16.57 -3.23
C ASN A 45 -6.38 -17.84 -4.00
N LEU A 46 -5.46 -18.61 -3.40
CA LEU A 46 -4.96 -19.87 -3.95
C LEU A 46 -6.07 -20.91 -4.21
N SER A 47 -7.17 -20.90 -3.45
CA SER A 47 -8.31 -21.80 -3.71
C SER A 47 -8.91 -21.56 -5.09
N SER A 48 -9.19 -20.30 -5.39
CA SER A 48 -9.79 -19.89 -6.67
C SER A 48 -8.83 -20.15 -7.83
N GLN A 49 -7.53 -19.97 -7.60
CA GLN A 49 -6.49 -20.26 -8.60
C GLN A 49 -6.43 -21.74 -8.96
N VAL A 50 -6.32 -22.61 -7.94
CA VAL A 50 -6.34 -24.08 -8.11
C VAL A 50 -7.60 -24.49 -8.86
N GLU A 51 -8.73 -23.93 -8.48
CA GLU A 51 -10.00 -24.30 -9.07
C GLU A 51 -10.11 -23.92 -10.55
N ALA A 52 -9.70 -22.70 -10.89
CA ALA A 52 -9.70 -22.24 -12.27
C ALA A 52 -8.82 -23.11 -13.17
N LEU A 53 -7.66 -23.51 -12.68
CA LEU A 53 -6.75 -24.41 -13.40
C LEU A 53 -7.30 -25.84 -13.51
N CYS A 54 -7.85 -26.40 -12.43
CA CYS A 54 -8.52 -27.69 -12.46
C CYS A 54 -9.59 -27.75 -13.55
N LYS A 55 -10.38 -26.67 -13.69
CA LYS A 55 -11.37 -26.55 -14.74
C LYS A 55 -10.75 -26.38 -16.13
N LEU A 56 -9.81 -25.44 -16.28
CA LEU A 56 -9.16 -25.12 -17.56
C LEU A 56 -8.54 -26.38 -18.20
N HIS A 57 -8.00 -27.27 -17.37
CA HIS A 57 -7.36 -28.51 -17.80
C HIS A 57 -8.24 -29.76 -17.61
N HIS A 58 -9.55 -29.60 -17.36
CA HIS A 58 -10.53 -30.68 -17.26
C HIS A 58 -10.13 -31.83 -16.30
N ILE A 59 -9.59 -31.48 -15.13
CA ILE A 59 -9.19 -32.45 -14.11
C ILE A 59 -10.44 -33.16 -13.56
N ALA A 60 -10.34 -34.49 -13.36
CA ALA A 60 -11.46 -35.30 -12.91
C ALA A 60 -11.94 -34.90 -11.49
N PRO A 61 -13.26 -34.91 -11.19
CA PRO A 61 -13.80 -34.43 -9.91
C PRO A 61 -13.14 -35.04 -8.66
N LYS A 62 -12.90 -36.35 -8.68
CA LYS A 62 -12.20 -37.06 -7.59
C LYS A 62 -10.79 -36.54 -7.32
N ASP A 63 -10.08 -36.12 -8.37
CA ASP A 63 -8.72 -35.61 -8.27
C ASP A 63 -8.76 -34.13 -7.86
N VAL A 64 -9.78 -33.35 -8.26
CA VAL A 64 -10.03 -31.98 -7.75
C VAL A 64 -10.23 -31.98 -6.23
N VAL A 65 -11.03 -32.91 -5.69
CA VAL A 65 -11.21 -33.07 -4.24
C VAL A 65 -9.88 -33.39 -3.55
N ALA A 66 -9.07 -34.28 -4.14
CA ALA A 66 -7.76 -34.63 -3.60
C ALA A 66 -6.79 -33.42 -3.61
N ILE A 67 -6.79 -32.62 -4.66
CA ILE A 67 -5.96 -31.40 -4.78
C ILE A 67 -6.37 -30.37 -3.72
N HIS A 68 -7.66 -30.14 -3.50
CA HIS A 68 -8.12 -29.23 -2.45
C HIS A 68 -7.88 -29.73 -1.03
N LYS A 69 -7.87 -31.06 -0.82
CA LYS A 69 -7.46 -31.66 0.45
C LYS A 69 -5.96 -31.44 0.69
N MET A 70 -5.12 -31.74 -0.31
CA MET A 70 -3.69 -31.49 -0.28
C MET A 70 -3.38 -30.00 0.01
N ARG A 71 -4.05 -29.07 -0.68
CA ARG A 71 -3.91 -27.62 -0.44
C ARG A 71 -4.19 -27.28 1.03
N ARG A 72 -5.25 -27.83 1.62
CA ARG A 72 -5.61 -27.57 3.02
C ARG A 72 -4.59 -28.16 3.99
N HIS A 73 -4.08 -29.36 3.73
CA HIS A 73 -2.97 -29.92 4.50
C HIS A 73 -1.72 -29.02 4.41
N SER A 74 -1.39 -28.52 3.22
CA SER A 74 -0.23 -27.65 3.01
C SER A 74 -0.36 -26.26 3.66
N ASN A 75 -1.58 -25.76 3.83
CA ASN A 75 -1.88 -24.47 4.48
C ASN A 75 -2.08 -24.59 6.00
N SER A 76 -2.06 -25.81 6.54
CA SER A 76 -2.25 -26.07 7.97
C SER A 76 -0.90 -26.00 8.70
N ALA A 77 -0.88 -25.46 9.91
CA ALA A 77 0.29 -25.57 10.78
C ALA A 77 0.48 -26.99 11.35
N ALA A 78 -0.58 -27.80 11.36
CA ALA A 78 -0.47 -29.20 11.76
C ALA A 78 0.34 -29.99 10.72
N PRO A 79 1.33 -30.82 11.15
CA PRO A 79 2.08 -31.66 10.23
C PRO A 79 1.18 -32.57 9.40
N ILE A 80 1.54 -32.77 8.13
CA ILE A 80 0.86 -33.72 7.26
C ILE A 80 1.10 -35.12 7.83
N LEU A 81 0.03 -35.90 8.00
CA LEU A 81 0.15 -37.27 8.49
C LEU A 81 1.01 -38.12 7.54
N PRO A 82 1.87 -39.02 8.04
CA PRO A 82 2.77 -39.81 7.19
C PRO A 82 2.07 -40.56 6.05
N ASP A 83 0.88 -41.10 6.32
CA ASP A 83 0.07 -41.82 5.33
C ASP A 83 -0.58 -40.91 4.28
N ASP A 84 -0.63 -39.59 4.51
CA ASP A 84 -1.28 -38.59 3.66
C ASP A 84 -0.30 -38.02 2.62
N ILE A 85 0.97 -37.86 2.99
CA ILE A 85 2.00 -37.19 2.18
C ILE A 85 2.09 -37.76 0.77
N ALA A 86 2.12 -39.09 0.63
CA ALA A 86 2.25 -39.74 -0.67
C ALA A 86 1.03 -39.49 -1.57
N TYR A 87 -0.18 -39.44 -0.99
CA TYR A 87 -1.40 -39.11 -1.72
C TYR A 87 -1.48 -37.63 -2.09
N ASP A 88 -1.02 -36.76 -1.19
CA ASP A 88 -0.96 -35.32 -1.44
C ASP A 88 0.07 -35.00 -2.54
N CYS A 89 1.25 -35.63 -2.52
CA CYS A 89 2.23 -35.54 -3.59
C CYS A 89 1.67 -36.07 -4.93
N ARG A 90 0.84 -37.12 -4.90
CA ARG A 90 0.13 -37.62 -6.09
C ARG A 90 -0.85 -36.58 -6.62
N ALA A 91 -1.64 -35.96 -5.76
CA ALA A 91 -2.59 -34.93 -6.15
C ALA A 91 -1.85 -33.72 -6.78
N LEU A 92 -0.76 -33.27 -6.17
CA LEU A 92 0.09 -32.20 -6.70
C LEU A 92 0.74 -32.59 -8.04
N ALA A 93 1.23 -33.82 -8.19
CA ALA A 93 1.82 -34.30 -9.45
C ALA A 93 0.80 -34.36 -10.59
N LEU A 94 -0.43 -34.79 -10.31
CA LEU A 94 -1.51 -34.77 -11.29
C LEU A 94 -1.90 -33.34 -11.68
N PHE A 95 -1.93 -32.43 -10.70
CA PHE A 95 -2.19 -31.02 -10.95
C PHE A 95 -1.11 -30.41 -11.86
N VAL A 96 0.17 -30.59 -11.52
CA VAL A 96 1.30 -30.10 -12.34
C VAL A 96 1.28 -30.73 -13.74
N SER A 97 1.05 -32.04 -13.84
CA SER A 97 0.95 -32.73 -15.14
C SER A 97 -0.17 -32.15 -16.01
N ALA A 98 -1.35 -31.91 -15.44
CA ALA A 98 -2.49 -31.34 -16.14
C ALA A 98 -2.24 -29.88 -16.55
N VAL A 99 -1.72 -29.03 -15.65
CA VAL A 99 -1.51 -27.60 -15.92
C VAL A 99 -0.47 -27.37 -17.01
N PHE A 100 0.66 -28.09 -16.96
CA PHE A 100 1.77 -27.89 -17.89
C PHE A 100 1.75 -28.85 -19.08
N GLN A 101 0.76 -29.75 -19.18
CA GLN A 101 0.62 -30.77 -20.23
C GLN A 101 1.89 -31.64 -20.40
N GLU A 102 2.58 -31.91 -19.28
CA GLU A 102 3.77 -32.76 -19.23
C GLU A 102 3.45 -34.06 -18.48
N ALA A 103 3.98 -35.19 -18.96
CA ALA A 103 3.80 -36.47 -18.28
C ALA A 103 4.53 -36.50 -16.94
N ILE A 104 3.95 -37.16 -15.93
CA ILE A 104 4.62 -37.40 -14.65
C ILE A 104 5.89 -38.23 -14.93
N PRO A 105 7.09 -37.75 -14.54
CA PRO A 105 8.34 -38.41 -14.87
C PRO A 105 8.52 -39.74 -14.13
N ASP A 106 9.24 -40.67 -14.75
CA ASP A 106 9.53 -42.00 -14.20
C ASP A 106 10.20 -41.96 -12.82
N THR A 107 10.88 -40.85 -12.48
CA THR A 107 11.49 -40.63 -11.16
C THR A 107 10.48 -40.54 -10.01
N LEU A 108 9.21 -40.21 -10.31
CA LEU A 108 8.08 -40.20 -9.38
C LEU A 108 7.19 -41.44 -9.52
N VAL A 109 7.19 -42.08 -10.70
CA VAL A 109 6.45 -43.31 -10.97
C VAL A 109 6.98 -44.44 -10.05
N GLY A 110 6.10 -45.03 -9.25
CA GLY A 110 6.46 -46.06 -8.25
C GLY A 110 6.76 -45.53 -6.85
N LYS A 111 6.96 -44.22 -6.67
CA LYS A 111 6.99 -43.56 -5.35
C LYS A 111 5.64 -42.99 -4.93
N LEU A 112 4.78 -42.69 -5.91
CA LEU A 112 3.43 -42.20 -5.71
C LEU A 112 2.41 -43.35 -5.76
N PRO A 113 1.31 -43.31 -4.98
CA PRO A 113 0.24 -44.29 -5.05
C PRO A 113 -0.37 -44.41 -6.45
N THR A 114 -0.58 -45.63 -6.94
CA THR A 114 -1.21 -45.89 -8.26
C THR A 114 -2.70 -45.58 -8.28
N HIS A 115 -3.35 -45.67 -7.11
CA HIS A 115 -4.76 -45.36 -6.93
C HIS A 115 -4.93 -44.12 -6.05
N GLY A 116 -6.02 -43.38 -6.27
CA GLY A 116 -6.41 -42.29 -5.38
C GLY A 116 -6.81 -42.83 -4.01
N ARG A 117 -6.76 -41.95 -2.99
CA ARG A 117 -7.22 -42.26 -1.65
C ARG A 117 -8.69 -42.70 -1.66
N ILE A 118 -9.01 -43.78 -0.98
CA ILE A 118 -10.40 -44.16 -0.71
C ILE A 118 -10.98 -43.12 0.24
N THR A 119 -11.90 -42.30 -0.24
CA THR A 119 -12.53 -41.24 0.56
C THR A 119 -13.64 -41.85 1.41
N GLU A 120 -13.49 -41.83 2.73
CA GLU A 120 -14.64 -42.08 3.62
C GLU A 120 -15.65 -40.93 3.44
N ASN A 121 -16.95 -41.22 3.58
CA ASN A 121 -18.00 -40.18 3.53
C ASN A 121 -17.90 -39.28 4.77
N ILE A 122 -17.06 -38.25 4.71
CA ILE A 122 -16.94 -37.24 5.75
C ILE A 122 -18.09 -36.25 5.59
N GLN A 123 -18.94 -36.16 6.61
CA GLN A 123 -19.99 -35.14 6.68
C GLN A 123 -19.36 -33.78 7.01
N ILE A 124 -19.91 -32.73 6.39
CA ILE A 124 -19.53 -31.32 6.65
C ILE A 124 -19.71 -31.05 8.16
N ALA A 125 -18.60 -30.69 8.82
CA ALA A 125 -18.51 -30.58 10.27
C ALA A 125 -19.22 -29.34 10.85
N ASN A 126 -19.35 -28.26 10.06
CA ASN A 126 -20.00 -27.03 10.50
C ASN A 126 -20.98 -26.50 9.45
N TYR A 127 -22.25 -26.86 9.62
CA TYR A 127 -23.31 -26.41 8.73
C TYR A 127 -23.75 -24.95 8.94
N ARG A 128 -23.28 -24.24 9.97
CA ARG A 128 -23.68 -22.83 10.18
C ARG A 128 -22.88 -21.86 9.33
N TYR A 129 -21.63 -22.16 9.03
CA TYR A 129 -20.76 -21.33 8.19
C TYR A 129 -20.10 -22.17 7.09
N ILE A 130 -20.46 -21.89 5.85
CA ILE A 130 -19.91 -22.56 4.67
C ILE A 130 -19.25 -21.51 3.78
N ARG A 131 -17.97 -21.69 3.47
CA ARG A 131 -17.27 -20.90 2.47
C ARG A 131 -17.17 -21.74 1.20
N CYS A 132 -17.54 -21.17 0.06
CA CYS A 132 -17.68 -21.93 -1.17
C CYS A 132 -17.39 -21.10 -2.43
N ILE A 133 -17.23 -21.78 -3.56
CA ILE A 133 -17.02 -21.20 -4.89
C ILE A 133 -18.23 -21.53 -5.77
N VAL A 134 -18.76 -20.53 -6.46
CA VAL A 134 -19.88 -20.66 -7.40
C VAL A 134 -19.45 -21.45 -8.62
N ARG A 135 -20.26 -22.44 -9.02
CA ARG A 135 -20.10 -23.19 -10.27
C ARG A 135 -21.12 -22.79 -11.31
N GLU A 136 -22.36 -22.98 -10.95
CA GLU A 136 -23.51 -22.79 -11.80
C GLU A 136 -24.64 -22.26 -10.94
N TRP A 137 -25.56 -21.53 -11.54
CA TRP A 137 -26.74 -21.04 -10.84
C TRP A 137 -27.90 -20.93 -11.81
N ASP A 138 -29.10 -21.11 -11.27
CA ASP A 138 -30.35 -20.90 -11.98
C ASP A 138 -31.24 -19.91 -11.21
N GLU A 139 -32.54 -19.91 -11.51
CA GLU A 139 -33.49 -18.98 -10.88
C GLU A 139 -33.76 -19.27 -9.40
N GLN A 140 -33.41 -20.47 -8.90
CA GLN A 140 -33.76 -20.92 -7.55
C GLN A 140 -32.55 -21.36 -6.73
N THR A 141 -31.52 -21.88 -7.38
CA THR A 141 -30.40 -22.53 -6.72
C THR A 141 -29.03 -22.11 -7.26
N ILE A 142 -28.01 -22.26 -6.42
CA ILE A 142 -26.60 -22.09 -6.76
C ILE A 142 -25.90 -23.41 -6.47
N GLN A 143 -25.23 -23.97 -7.47
CA GLN A 143 -24.31 -25.10 -7.27
C GLN A 143 -22.95 -24.56 -6.84
N VAL A 144 -22.46 -25.03 -5.71
CA VAL A 144 -21.22 -24.53 -5.10
C VAL A 144 -20.28 -25.65 -4.70
N ALA A 145 -18.98 -25.39 -4.81
CA ALA A 145 -17.93 -26.24 -4.25
C ALA A 145 -17.47 -25.68 -2.90
N VAL A 146 -17.49 -26.50 -1.84
CA VAL A 146 -17.07 -26.08 -0.49
C VAL A 146 -15.55 -26.03 -0.39
N ILE A 147 -15.01 -24.97 0.23
CA ILE A 147 -13.56 -24.77 0.30
C ILE A 147 -12.96 -24.82 1.71
N ASN A 148 -13.78 -24.70 2.76
CA ASN A 148 -13.30 -24.61 4.14
C ASN A 148 -13.49 -25.90 4.97
N GLN A 149 -13.94 -27.01 4.37
CA GLN A 149 -14.23 -28.25 5.10
C GLN A 149 -13.84 -29.50 4.29
N ASP A 150 -13.48 -30.58 4.97
CA ASP A 150 -13.28 -31.90 4.35
C ASP A 150 -14.63 -32.47 3.95
N SER A 151 -14.89 -32.53 2.64
CA SER A 151 -16.08 -33.17 2.11
C SER A 151 -15.75 -34.03 0.91
N SER A 152 -16.35 -35.22 0.86
CA SER A 152 -16.40 -36.05 -0.35
C SER A 152 -17.52 -35.62 -1.31
N GLU A 153 -18.38 -34.66 -0.91
CA GLU A 153 -19.48 -34.19 -1.76
C GLU A 153 -18.94 -33.26 -2.85
N GLU A 154 -19.07 -33.69 -4.11
CA GLU A 154 -18.56 -32.93 -5.28
C GLU A 154 -19.14 -31.51 -5.35
N LEU A 155 -20.43 -31.32 -5.04
CA LEU A 155 -21.13 -30.02 -5.05
C LEU A 155 -22.29 -29.99 -4.04
N LEU A 156 -22.51 -28.82 -3.44
CA LEU A 156 -23.72 -28.49 -2.67
C LEU A 156 -24.67 -27.62 -3.48
N THR A 157 -25.96 -27.76 -3.20
CA THR A 157 -27.02 -26.94 -3.80
C THR A 157 -27.52 -25.93 -2.78
N VAL A 158 -27.22 -24.66 -2.98
CA VAL A 158 -27.70 -23.55 -2.16
C VAL A 158 -29.06 -23.09 -2.70
N ASP A 159 -30.11 -23.20 -1.90
CA ASP A 159 -31.40 -22.60 -2.21
C ASP A 159 -31.43 -21.18 -1.63
N TYR A 160 -31.40 -20.20 -2.53
CA TYR A 160 -31.34 -18.79 -2.17
C TYR A 160 -32.70 -18.09 -2.36
N MET A 161 -33.74 -18.82 -2.78
CA MET A 161 -35.09 -18.27 -2.99
C MET A 161 -36.08 -18.74 -1.93
N ASN A 162 -36.00 -20.01 -1.49
CA ASN A 162 -36.90 -20.58 -0.47
C ASN A 162 -36.22 -20.56 0.91
N THR A 163 -35.86 -19.36 1.37
CA THR A 163 -35.16 -19.17 2.64
C THR A 163 -36.10 -19.11 3.83
N ALA A 164 -35.58 -19.40 5.03
CA ALA A 164 -36.32 -19.15 6.26
C ALA A 164 -36.71 -17.66 6.33
N GLU A 165 -37.97 -17.36 6.68
CA GLU A 165 -38.54 -16.00 6.69
C GLU A 165 -38.73 -15.34 5.30
N TYR A 166 -38.65 -16.10 4.19
CA TYR A 166 -38.83 -15.59 2.82
C TYR A 166 -37.88 -14.43 2.46
N VAL A 167 -36.61 -14.53 2.86
CA VAL A 167 -35.56 -13.58 2.46
C VAL A 167 -35.30 -13.71 0.97
N ASP A 168 -35.50 -12.61 0.24
CA ASP A 168 -35.31 -12.53 -1.20
C ASP A 168 -33.84 -12.23 -1.56
N PHE A 169 -33.13 -13.25 -2.06
CA PHE A 169 -31.79 -13.11 -2.61
C PHE A 169 -31.76 -13.05 -4.15
N SER A 170 -32.89 -12.82 -4.82
CA SER A 170 -32.99 -12.78 -6.30
C SER A 170 -32.00 -11.83 -6.98
N TYR A 171 -31.59 -10.75 -6.29
CA TYR A 171 -30.60 -9.81 -6.79
C TYR A 171 -29.25 -10.47 -7.14
N LEU A 172 -28.89 -11.54 -6.42
CA LEU A 172 -27.64 -12.28 -6.64
C LEU A 172 -27.55 -12.87 -8.04
N ARG A 173 -28.67 -13.26 -8.66
CA ARG A 173 -28.70 -13.87 -10.01
C ARG A 173 -27.92 -13.05 -11.04
N SER A 174 -28.02 -11.72 -10.96
CA SER A 174 -27.34 -10.80 -11.87
C SER A 174 -25.85 -10.60 -11.54
N LEU A 175 -25.49 -10.81 -10.28
CA LEU A 175 -24.13 -10.62 -9.75
C LEU A 175 -23.27 -11.87 -9.89
N LEU A 176 -23.86 -13.05 -9.68
CA LEU A 176 -23.14 -14.32 -9.64
C LEU A 176 -22.34 -14.53 -10.92
N ARG A 177 -21.11 -14.98 -10.75
CA ARG A 177 -20.21 -15.45 -11.80
C ARG A 177 -19.62 -16.77 -11.34
N GLU A 178 -19.28 -17.62 -12.30
CA GLU A 178 -18.52 -18.81 -11.98
C GLU A 178 -17.16 -18.42 -11.41
N GLY A 179 -16.67 -19.16 -10.40
CA GLY A 179 -15.41 -18.87 -9.71
C GLY A 179 -15.53 -17.87 -8.57
N MET A 180 -16.66 -17.16 -8.48
CA MET A 180 -16.94 -16.20 -7.41
C MET A 180 -17.00 -16.88 -6.04
N GLN A 181 -16.42 -16.26 -5.03
CA GLN A 181 -16.42 -16.80 -3.66
C GLN A 181 -17.64 -16.32 -2.89
N LEU A 182 -18.25 -17.22 -2.11
CA LEU A 182 -19.36 -16.90 -1.23
C LEU A 182 -19.08 -17.37 0.20
N ASN A 183 -19.45 -16.53 1.16
CA ASN A 183 -19.68 -16.95 2.53
C ASN A 183 -21.18 -17.11 2.76
N LEU A 184 -21.59 -18.32 3.11
CA LEU A 184 -22.95 -18.68 3.49
C LEU A 184 -23.02 -18.73 5.01
N LEU A 185 -23.84 -17.87 5.61
CA LEU A 185 -23.93 -17.70 7.06
C LEU A 185 -25.30 -18.14 7.59
N ASP A 186 -25.26 -18.66 8.82
CA ASP A 186 -26.39 -19.23 9.56
C ASP A 186 -27.16 -20.26 8.74
N CYS A 187 -26.44 -21.16 8.09
CA CYS A 187 -27.08 -22.10 7.18
C CYS A 187 -27.83 -23.20 7.92
N THR A 188 -28.93 -23.61 7.30
CA THR A 188 -29.62 -24.86 7.60
C THR A 188 -29.36 -25.82 6.46
N VAL A 189 -28.92 -27.04 6.78
CA VAL A 189 -28.52 -28.01 5.76
C VAL A 189 -29.32 -29.30 5.90
N THR A 190 -29.88 -29.74 4.78
CA THR A 190 -30.64 -30.98 4.67
C THR A 190 -30.07 -31.78 3.49
N ARG A 191 -29.29 -32.84 3.80
CA ARG A 191 -28.49 -33.57 2.80
C ARG A 191 -27.54 -32.59 2.07
N LYS A 192 -27.63 -32.50 0.73
CA LYS A 192 -26.84 -31.58 -0.11
C LYS A 192 -27.44 -30.17 -0.25
N LYS A 193 -28.64 -29.94 0.31
CA LYS A 193 -29.36 -28.67 0.16
C LYS A 193 -29.01 -27.75 1.31
N VAL A 194 -28.49 -26.57 1.00
CA VAL A 194 -28.11 -25.52 1.95
C VAL A 194 -29.08 -24.35 1.81
N VAL A 195 -29.62 -23.88 2.93
CA VAL A 195 -30.46 -22.67 2.98
C VAL A 195 -29.79 -21.68 3.94
N PRO A 196 -29.15 -20.61 3.43
CA PRO A 196 -28.48 -19.59 4.24
C PRO A 196 -29.44 -18.49 4.71
N ARG A 197 -29.09 -17.77 5.78
CA ARG A 197 -29.80 -16.52 6.18
C ARG A 197 -29.09 -15.25 5.70
N LEU A 198 -27.79 -15.35 5.40
CA LEU A 198 -27.00 -14.31 4.74
C LEU A 198 -26.05 -14.96 3.75
N ILE A 199 -25.87 -14.30 2.61
CA ILE A 199 -24.89 -14.64 1.58
C ILE A 199 -24.00 -13.42 1.40
N VAL A 200 -22.69 -13.58 1.49
CA VAL A 200 -21.69 -12.53 1.29
C VAL A 200 -20.85 -12.90 0.08
N VAL A 201 -20.79 -12.01 -0.90
CA VAL A 201 -20.13 -12.21 -2.20
C VAL A 201 -18.71 -11.66 -2.18
N GLU A 202 -17.68 -12.43 -2.55
CA GLU A 202 -16.27 -11.99 -2.47
C GLU A 202 -15.91 -11.48 -1.06
N PRO A 203 -15.99 -12.33 -0.02
CA PRO A 203 -15.81 -11.95 1.37
C PRO A 203 -14.41 -11.41 1.70
N ASP A 204 -13.38 -11.84 0.96
CA ASP A 204 -12.00 -11.36 1.18
C ASP A 204 -11.82 -9.87 0.82
N TYR A 205 -12.69 -9.30 -0.02
CA TYR A 205 -12.71 -7.86 -0.29
C TYR A 205 -13.34 -7.13 0.90
N LEU A 206 -12.53 -6.78 1.90
CA LEU A 206 -13.04 -6.02 3.05
C LEU A 206 -13.49 -4.62 2.62
N VAL A 207 -14.69 -4.23 3.03
CA VAL A 207 -15.21 -2.87 2.84
C VAL A 207 -15.34 -2.21 4.20
N ASP A 208 -14.90 -0.96 4.29
CA ASP A 208 -15.09 -0.18 5.51
C ASP A 208 -16.59 0.12 5.75
N ILE A 209 -17.04 -0.13 6.98
CA ILE A 209 -18.44 0.03 7.38
C ILE A 209 -18.94 1.47 7.14
N SER A 210 -18.11 2.49 7.39
CA SER A 210 -18.47 3.88 7.14
C SER A 210 -18.68 4.16 5.65
N SER A 211 -17.94 3.48 4.77
CA SER A 211 -18.09 3.63 3.31
C SER A 211 -19.42 3.06 2.81
N ILE A 212 -19.90 1.96 3.39
CA ILE A 212 -21.23 1.41 3.11
C ILE A 212 -22.30 2.33 3.65
N ALA A 213 -22.21 2.71 4.93
CA ALA A 213 -23.18 3.58 5.58
C ALA A 213 -23.36 4.91 4.82
N ASN A 214 -22.27 5.52 4.33
CA ASN A 214 -22.31 6.77 3.57
C ASN A 214 -23.02 6.67 2.19
N CYS A 215 -23.40 5.47 1.75
CA CYS A 215 -24.20 5.26 0.55
C CYS A 215 -25.70 5.17 0.84
N PHE A 216 -26.13 5.09 2.11
CA PHE A 216 -27.53 5.10 2.52
C PHE A 216 -28.06 6.52 2.62
N GLU A 217 -28.64 6.99 1.53
CA GLU A 217 -29.16 8.35 1.37
C GLU A 217 -30.69 8.33 1.23
N SER A 218 -31.34 9.47 1.48
CA SER A 218 -32.81 9.57 1.43
C SER A 218 -33.40 9.35 0.03
N TYR A 219 -32.58 9.43 -1.02
CA TYR A 219 -32.96 9.11 -2.40
C TYR A 219 -32.66 7.65 -2.80
N GLY A 220 -32.24 6.83 -1.83
CA GLY A 220 -31.88 5.43 -2.01
C GLY A 220 -30.37 5.20 -2.07
N HIS A 221 -29.98 3.94 -2.24
CA HIS A 221 -28.60 3.45 -2.15
C HIS A 221 -28.22 2.63 -3.40
N HIS A 222 -28.16 3.26 -4.57
CA HIS A 222 -27.70 2.58 -5.78
C HIS A 222 -26.22 2.15 -5.66
N PRO A 223 -25.81 0.94 -6.10
CA PRO A 223 -24.43 0.43 -5.93
C PRO A 223 -23.33 1.35 -6.48
N LEU A 224 -23.60 2.07 -7.56
CA LEU A 224 -22.68 3.05 -8.15
C LEU A 224 -22.33 4.22 -7.21
N LEU A 225 -23.13 4.48 -6.17
CA LEU A 225 -22.80 5.49 -5.16
C LEU A 225 -21.47 5.19 -4.47
N PHE A 226 -21.11 3.92 -4.32
CA PHE A 226 -19.84 3.53 -3.71
C PHE A 226 -18.62 4.10 -4.46
N THR A 227 -18.68 4.15 -5.79
CA THR A 227 -17.62 4.75 -6.62
C THR A 227 -17.78 6.27 -6.72
N VAL A 228 -19.00 6.78 -6.88
CA VAL A 228 -19.27 8.22 -7.00
C VAL A 228 -18.84 8.98 -5.73
N LYS A 229 -19.11 8.45 -4.53
CA LYS A 229 -18.71 9.08 -3.26
C LYS A 229 -17.18 9.15 -3.10
N ARG A 230 -16.41 8.28 -3.75
CA ARG A 230 -14.93 8.33 -3.78
C ARG A 230 -14.36 9.36 -4.76
N MET A 231 -15.14 9.78 -5.76
CA MET A 231 -14.75 10.84 -6.72
C MET A 231 -14.86 12.24 -6.13
N GLY A 232 -15.85 12.46 -5.26
CA GLY A 232 -16.09 13.77 -4.65
C GLY A 232 -14.95 14.27 -3.76
N GLU A 233 -14.88 15.59 -3.58
CA GLU A 233 -13.93 16.23 -2.66
C GLU A 233 -14.13 15.74 -1.23
N ARG A 234 -13.03 15.64 -0.47
CA ARG A 234 -13.13 15.40 0.96
C ARG A 234 -13.59 16.71 1.60
N PRO A 235 -14.80 16.78 2.17
CA PRO A 235 -15.28 18.03 2.74
C PRO A 235 -14.39 18.42 3.92
N ASN A 236 -13.81 19.61 3.87
CA ASN A 236 -13.27 20.27 5.05
C ASN A 236 -14.14 21.49 5.36
N ASN A 237 -15.10 21.33 6.26
CA ASN A 237 -16.04 22.38 6.66
C ASN A 237 -16.21 22.40 8.18
N LYS A 238 -16.88 23.43 8.70
CA LYS A 238 -17.06 23.62 10.14
C LYS A 238 -17.72 22.44 10.86
N HIS A 239 -18.53 21.63 10.17
CA HIS A 239 -19.18 20.47 10.75
C HIS A 239 -18.24 19.28 10.91
N ILE A 240 -17.33 19.07 9.93
CA ILE A 240 -16.30 18.03 10.01
C ILE A 240 -15.30 18.37 11.11
N VAL A 241 -14.83 19.62 11.16
CA VAL A 241 -13.91 20.08 12.22
C VAL A 241 -14.56 19.95 13.60
N LEU A 242 -15.83 20.32 13.75
CA LEU A 242 -16.57 20.13 15.01
C LEU A 242 -16.77 18.65 15.37
N GLY A 243 -16.98 17.78 14.37
CA GLY A 243 -17.04 16.34 14.59
C GLY A 243 -15.74 15.75 15.10
N ASN A 244 -14.62 16.10 14.48
CA ASN A 244 -13.30 15.68 14.93
C ASN A 244 -13.03 16.14 16.37
N PHE A 245 -13.37 17.40 16.70
CA PHE A 245 -13.26 17.90 18.07
C PHE A 245 -14.14 17.12 19.04
N ALA A 246 -15.38 16.81 18.66
CA ALA A 246 -16.30 16.07 19.51
C ALA A 246 -15.83 14.63 19.78
N GLY A 247 -15.13 14.00 18.83
CA GLY A 247 -14.46 12.71 19.02
C GLY A 247 -13.34 12.83 20.05
N SER A 248 -12.38 13.73 19.84
CA SER A 248 -11.31 13.98 20.81
C SER A 248 -11.83 14.34 22.20
N ALA A 249 -12.94 15.07 22.29
CA ALA A 249 -13.58 15.36 23.57
C ALA A 249 -14.16 14.12 24.25
N LEU A 250 -14.80 13.22 23.50
CA LEU A 250 -15.25 11.93 24.04
C LEU A 250 -14.06 11.15 24.59
N ASP A 251 -12.99 11.05 23.82
CA ASP A 251 -11.77 10.33 24.21
C ASP A 251 -11.23 10.91 25.51
N ASP A 252 -11.00 12.23 25.57
CA ASP A 252 -10.49 12.93 26.74
C ASP A 252 -11.39 12.78 27.97
N ILE A 253 -12.73 12.78 27.82
CA ILE A 253 -13.69 12.63 28.92
C ILE A 253 -13.71 11.20 29.47
N ILE A 254 -13.62 10.21 28.59
CA ILE A 254 -13.49 8.80 28.99
C ILE A 254 -12.16 8.60 29.71
N ASN A 255 -11.13 9.23 29.17
CA ASN A 255 -9.76 9.09 29.62
C ASN A 255 -9.47 9.83 30.94
N HIS A 256 -10.02 11.01 31.17
CA HIS A 256 -9.71 11.85 32.34
C HIS A 256 -10.97 12.22 33.16
N PRO A 257 -11.69 11.24 33.76
CA PRO A 257 -12.98 11.47 34.43
C PRO A 257 -12.98 12.57 35.50
N THR A 258 -11.89 12.70 36.26
CA THR A 258 -11.83 13.58 37.44
C THR A 258 -11.31 14.97 37.14
N ASP A 259 -10.40 15.09 36.17
CA ASP A 259 -9.60 16.29 35.92
C ASP A 259 -9.76 16.81 34.47
N TYR A 260 -10.75 16.31 33.72
CA TYR A 260 -11.02 16.76 32.36
C TYR A 260 -11.25 18.29 32.31
N THR A 261 -10.50 18.95 31.43
CA THR A 261 -10.77 20.34 31.07
C THR A 261 -10.90 20.49 29.55
N ILE A 262 -11.96 21.16 29.13
CA ILE A 262 -12.19 21.45 27.70
C ILE A 262 -11.05 22.27 27.08
N LYS A 263 -10.31 23.04 27.90
CA LYS A 263 -9.18 23.86 27.42
C LYS A 263 -8.06 22.99 26.88
N ASP A 264 -7.82 21.84 27.51
CA ASP A 264 -6.78 20.91 27.08
C ASP A 264 -7.16 20.26 25.75
N THR A 265 -8.40 19.77 25.61
CA THR A 265 -8.93 19.26 24.34
C THR A 265 -8.86 20.29 23.22
N PHE A 266 -9.20 21.56 23.50
CA PHE A 266 -9.06 22.62 22.50
C PHE A 266 -7.61 22.77 22.05
N ARG A 267 -6.65 22.73 22.98
CA ARG A 267 -5.23 22.92 22.66
C ARG A 267 -4.67 21.74 21.87
N SER A 268 -4.90 20.50 22.31
CA SER A 268 -4.41 19.29 21.61
C SER A 268 -5.05 19.17 20.23
N ASN A 269 -6.38 19.21 20.13
CA ASN A 269 -7.11 19.05 18.87
C ASN A 269 -6.75 20.15 17.86
N PHE A 270 -6.60 21.39 18.32
CA PHE A 270 -6.20 22.50 17.45
C PHE A 270 -4.77 22.36 16.93
N ARG A 271 -3.83 21.88 17.76
CA ARG A 271 -2.45 21.61 17.33
C ARG A 271 -2.38 20.47 16.32
N GLU A 272 -3.01 19.34 16.63
CA GLU A 272 -3.00 18.14 15.78
C GLU A 272 -3.72 18.32 14.44
N LYS A 273 -4.84 19.05 14.45
CA LYS A 273 -5.67 19.32 13.26
C LYS A 273 -5.48 20.73 12.72
N ALA A 274 -4.34 21.37 13.04
CA ALA A 274 -4.01 22.74 12.66
C ALA A 274 -4.33 23.08 11.19
N LEU A 275 -3.95 22.18 10.27
CA LEU A 275 -4.20 22.36 8.84
C LEU A 275 -5.70 22.29 8.48
N ASP A 276 -6.46 21.40 9.11
CA ASP A 276 -7.90 21.28 8.86
C ASP A 276 -8.62 22.56 9.32
N PHE A 277 -8.28 23.08 10.50
CA PHE A 277 -8.77 24.37 10.98
C PHE A 277 -8.38 25.51 10.02
N ALA A 278 -7.12 25.56 9.58
CA ALA A 278 -6.61 26.62 8.73
C ALA A 278 -7.23 26.61 7.33
N THR A 279 -7.56 25.45 6.79
CA THR A 279 -8.08 25.31 5.42
C THR A 279 -9.61 25.23 5.35
N CYS A 280 -10.30 25.31 6.50
CA CYS A 280 -11.75 25.30 6.59
C CYS A 280 -12.33 26.66 6.14
N PRO A 281 -13.05 26.73 5.00
CA PRO A 281 -13.46 27.99 4.39
C PRO A 281 -14.59 28.69 5.17
N ASP A 282 -15.45 27.93 5.84
CA ASP A 282 -16.61 28.44 6.60
C ASP A 282 -16.38 28.44 8.12
N PHE A 283 -15.11 28.38 8.56
CA PHE A 283 -14.77 28.36 9.98
C PHE A 283 -15.12 29.67 10.69
N ASN A 284 -15.87 29.56 11.79
CA ASN A 284 -16.17 30.67 12.70
C ASN A 284 -15.82 30.26 14.13
N ALA A 285 -14.78 30.88 14.69
CA ALA A 285 -14.25 30.52 16.01
C ALA A 285 -15.28 30.69 17.15
N VAL A 286 -16.15 31.70 17.09
CA VAL A 286 -17.16 31.96 18.13
C VAL A 286 -18.28 30.93 18.07
N GLU A 287 -18.80 30.65 16.88
CA GLU A 287 -19.80 29.60 16.68
C GLU A 287 -19.23 28.22 17.04
N PHE A 288 -18.01 27.93 16.60
CA PHE A 288 -17.31 26.69 16.88
C PHE A 288 -17.15 26.49 18.39
N LYS A 289 -16.59 27.49 19.10
CA LYS A 289 -16.39 27.41 20.55
C LYS A 289 -17.70 27.16 21.31
N ARG A 290 -18.75 27.92 20.98
CA ARG A 290 -20.07 27.72 21.61
C ARG A 290 -20.63 26.33 21.34
N ALA A 291 -20.53 25.86 20.10
CA ALA A 291 -21.01 24.52 19.74
C ALA A 291 -20.19 23.42 20.41
N ALA A 292 -18.87 23.57 20.46
CA ALA A 292 -17.95 22.67 21.14
C ALA A 292 -18.23 22.59 22.65
N GLU A 293 -18.36 23.73 23.34
CA GLU A 293 -18.73 23.79 24.76
C GLU A 293 -20.07 23.08 25.03
N GLN A 294 -21.07 23.30 24.18
CA GLN A 294 -22.36 22.63 24.30
C GLN A 294 -22.25 21.11 24.08
N GLN A 295 -21.51 20.67 23.05
CA GLN A 295 -21.34 19.25 22.77
C GLN A 295 -20.58 18.55 23.88
N VAL A 296 -19.53 19.18 24.43
CA VAL A 296 -18.78 18.66 25.58
C VAL A 296 -19.68 18.48 26.80
N ALA A 297 -20.51 19.47 27.13
CA ALA A 297 -21.46 19.35 28.24
C ALA A 297 -22.43 18.17 28.05
N ASN A 298 -22.95 17.99 26.82
CA ASN A 298 -23.82 16.86 26.50
C ASN A 298 -23.06 15.52 26.59
N ILE A 299 -21.83 15.45 26.07
CA ILE A 299 -21.00 14.24 26.13
C ILE A 299 -20.72 13.86 27.58
N GLN A 300 -20.38 14.81 28.46
CA GLN A 300 -20.19 14.53 29.88
C GLN A 300 -21.44 13.96 30.54
N GLU A 301 -22.62 14.52 30.24
CA GLU A 301 -23.91 14.02 30.75
C GLU A 301 -24.17 12.59 30.27
N ILE A 302 -23.98 12.33 28.97
CA ILE A 302 -24.18 11.03 28.34
C ILE A 302 -23.20 9.98 28.88
N VAL A 303 -21.91 10.32 28.99
CA VAL A 303 -20.89 9.44 29.53
C VAL A 303 -21.21 9.08 31.00
N ASN A 304 -21.66 10.05 31.80
CA ASN A 304 -22.07 9.79 33.17
C ASN A 304 -23.30 8.86 33.23
N GLU A 305 -24.25 8.98 32.31
CA GLU A 305 -25.39 8.08 32.20
C GLU A 305 -24.97 6.65 31.83
N LEU A 306 -24.12 6.49 30.81
CA LEU A 306 -23.58 5.20 30.37
C LEU A 306 -22.93 4.44 31.54
N PHE A 307 -21.98 5.08 32.23
CA PHE A 307 -21.21 4.41 33.28
C PHE A 307 -21.90 4.36 34.65
N GLN A 308 -23.20 4.70 34.75
CA GLN A 308 -24.03 4.22 35.86
C GLN A 308 -24.33 2.73 35.74
N SER A 309 -24.42 2.21 34.50
CA SER A 309 -24.81 0.83 34.20
C SER A 309 -23.65 -0.05 33.72
N PHE A 310 -22.56 0.55 33.24
CA PHE A 310 -21.37 -0.15 32.74
C PHE A 310 -20.11 0.19 33.52
N GLU A 311 -19.14 -0.73 33.52
CA GLU A 311 -17.84 -0.53 34.17
C GLU A 311 -16.94 0.38 33.32
N ARG A 312 -16.67 1.60 33.80
CA ARG A 312 -15.78 2.54 33.10
C ARG A 312 -14.36 2.00 32.89
N GLU A 313 -13.87 1.16 33.80
CA GLU A 313 -12.53 0.55 33.67
C GLU A 313 -12.39 -0.37 32.44
N LYS A 314 -13.51 -0.83 31.87
CA LYS A 314 -13.54 -1.65 30.65
C LYS A 314 -13.73 -0.83 29.37
N ALA A 315 -13.93 0.49 29.47
CA ALA A 315 -14.14 1.36 28.33
C ALA A 315 -12.90 1.39 27.43
N ILE A 316 -13.08 1.03 26.16
CA ILE A 316 -12.04 1.04 25.14
C ILE A 316 -12.46 1.99 24.02
N LEU A 317 -11.54 2.87 23.64
CA LEU A 317 -11.74 3.88 22.62
C LEU A 317 -11.19 3.41 21.28
N GLU A 318 -11.95 3.68 20.22
CA GLU A 318 -11.56 3.41 18.84
C GLU A 318 -11.09 1.95 18.52
N PRO A 319 -11.64 0.88 19.13
CA PRO A 319 -11.23 -0.48 18.78
C PRO A 319 -11.54 -0.79 17.31
N SER A 320 -10.56 -1.36 16.61
CA SER A 320 -10.68 -1.75 15.21
C SER A 320 -10.97 -3.24 15.06
N PHE A 321 -11.69 -3.60 14.00
CA PHE A 321 -12.06 -4.99 13.71
C PHE A 321 -12.00 -5.30 12.22
N VAL A 322 -11.65 -6.56 11.93
CA VAL A 322 -11.78 -7.17 10.60
C VAL A 322 -12.69 -8.39 10.67
N CYS A 323 -13.65 -8.49 9.75
CA CYS A 323 -14.62 -9.56 9.70
C CYS A 323 -14.71 -10.13 8.27
N GLU A 324 -13.87 -11.12 7.99
CA GLU A 324 -13.89 -11.88 6.74
C GLU A 324 -15.27 -12.48 6.46
N ARG A 325 -15.97 -12.97 7.49
CA ARG A 325 -17.31 -13.58 7.35
C ARG A 325 -18.31 -12.66 6.65
N LEU A 326 -18.31 -11.38 7.03
CA LEU A 326 -19.17 -10.34 6.45
C LEU A 326 -18.49 -9.57 5.31
N GLY A 327 -17.19 -9.77 5.11
CA GLY A 327 -16.37 -8.96 4.22
C GLY A 327 -16.35 -7.48 4.60
N LEU A 328 -16.25 -7.21 5.91
CA LEU A 328 -16.32 -5.87 6.50
C LEU A 328 -15.12 -5.60 7.41
N GLN A 329 -14.77 -4.33 7.52
CA GLN A 329 -13.87 -3.80 8.54
C GLN A 329 -14.42 -2.48 9.08
N GLY A 330 -13.94 -2.07 10.24
CA GLY A 330 -14.20 -0.73 10.72
C GLY A 330 -13.73 -0.52 12.15
N ARG A 331 -14.03 0.68 12.64
CA ARG A 331 -13.57 1.20 13.93
C ARG A 331 -14.76 1.76 14.69
N ILE A 332 -14.94 1.28 15.91
CA ILE A 332 -16.05 1.67 16.79
C ILE A 332 -15.57 2.82 17.66
N ASP A 333 -16.36 3.87 17.87
CA ASP A 333 -15.90 5.02 18.67
C ASP A 333 -15.68 4.66 20.15
N LEU A 334 -16.64 4.00 20.80
CA LEU A 334 -16.53 3.55 22.19
C LEU A 334 -17.18 2.17 22.38
N MET A 335 -16.48 1.29 23.11
CA MET A 335 -16.99 -0.04 23.47
C MET A 335 -16.54 -0.40 24.89
N THR A 336 -17.08 -1.48 25.47
CA THR A 336 -16.44 -2.15 26.62
C THR A 336 -15.71 -3.42 26.18
N THR A 337 -14.60 -3.76 26.85
CA THR A 337 -13.79 -4.97 26.53
C THR A 337 -14.54 -6.28 26.76
N ASP A 338 -15.63 -6.28 27.53
CA ASP A 338 -16.56 -7.42 27.66
C ASP A 338 -17.66 -7.45 26.58
N LEU A 339 -17.57 -6.55 25.59
CA LEU A 339 -18.43 -6.45 24.42
C LEU A 339 -19.91 -6.16 24.72
N LYS A 340 -20.22 -5.70 25.94
CA LYS A 340 -21.60 -5.44 26.38
C LYS A 340 -22.13 -4.09 25.95
N LEU A 341 -21.29 -3.06 25.92
CA LEU A 341 -21.65 -1.72 25.48
C LEU A 341 -20.97 -1.42 24.15
N LEU A 342 -21.74 -0.90 23.20
CA LEU A 342 -21.30 -0.45 21.89
C LEU A 342 -21.90 0.93 21.61
N VAL A 343 -21.06 1.94 21.41
CA VAL A 343 -21.49 3.31 21.16
C VAL A 343 -20.84 3.86 19.87
N GLU A 344 -21.67 4.43 19.01
CA GLU A 344 -21.22 5.19 17.84
C GLU A 344 -21.62 6.66 18.00
N GLN A 345 -20.68 7.56 17.81
CA GLN A 345 -20.84 8.99 17.98
C GLN A 345 -21.18 9.70 16.66
N LYS A 346 -22.09 10.69 16.75
CA LYS A 346 -22.40 11.63 15.66
C LYS A 346 -22.54 13.06 16.18
N SER A 347 -21.78 14.00 15.60
CA SER A 347 -21.80 15.42 15.99
C SER A 347 -22.78 16.29 15.18
N GLY A 348 -23.31 15.75 14.09
CA GLY A 348 -24.13 16.46 13.11
C GLY A 348 -25.58 16.67 13.56
N LYS A 349 -26.34 17.37 12.71
CA LYS A 349 -27.80 17.50 12.89
C LYS A 349 -28.50 16.18 12.63
N ASN A 350 -29.55 15.91 13.39
CA ASN A 350 -30.49 14.84 13.18
C ASN A 350 -31.89 15.43 12.96
N ILE A 351 -32.40 15.32 11.73
CA ILE A 351 -33.71 15.89 11.34
C ILE A 351 -34.88 15.24 12.08
N PHE A 352 -34.78 13.95 12.43
CA PHE A 352 -35.83 13.20 13.11
C PHE A 352 -35.95 13.64 14.57
N ILE A 353 -34.83 13.94 15.23
CA ILE A 353 -34.80 14.56 16.56
C ILE A 353 -35.33 16.00 16.48
N GLU A 354 -34.86 16.83 15.54
CA GLU A 354 -35.25 18.24 15.46
C GLU A 354 -36.75 18.43 15.18
N ARG A 355 -37.33 17.55 14.36
CA ARG A 355 -38.74 17.63 13.98
C ARG A 355 -39.65 16.68 14.76
N GLN A 356 -39.10 15.86 15.65
CA GLN A 356 -39.84 14.92 16.51
C GLN A 356 -40.77 13.97 15.72
N TYR A 357 -40.28 13.45 14.59
CA TYR A 357 -40.98 12.42 13.81
C TYR A 357 -40.07 11.23 13.55
N LYS A 358 -40.68 10.05 13.45
CA LYS A 358 -39.98 8.79 13.25
C LYS A 358 -39.57 8.60 11.79
N ASN A 359 -38.41 7.98 11.58
CA ASN A 359 -37.95 7.49 10.30
C ASN A 359 -38.83 6.31 9.80
N PRO A 360 -38.63 5.82 8.56
CA PRO A 360 -39.39 4.67 8.04
C PRO A 360 -39.28 3.38 8.87
N HIS A 361 -38.27 3.28 9.72
CA HIS A 361 -38.04 2.15 10.62
C HIS A 361 -38.61 2.38 12.03
N GLY A 362 -39.38 3.45 12.24
CA GLY A 362 -40.06 3.72 13.52
C GLY A 362 -39.18 4.31 14.63
N SER A 363 -37.95 4.75 14.31
CA SER A 363 -36.97 5.30 15.26
C SER A 363 -36.61 6.76 14.93
N LEU A 364 -35.84 7.41 15.81
CA LEU A 364 -35.33 8.77 15.61
C LEU A 364 -33.91 8.79 14.99
N HIS A 365 -33.44 7.64 14.51
CA HIS A 365 -32.10 7.50 13.96
C HIS A 365 -32.03 8.04 12.53
N VAL A 366 -30.92 8.65 12.17
CA VAL A 366 -30.59 8.85 10.76
C VAL A 366 -30.16 7.50 10.18
N GLU A 367 -30.75 7.10 9.05
CA GLU A 367 -30.61 5.74 8.50
C GLU A 367 -29.16 5.29 8.33
N LYS A 368 -28.29 6.11 7.71
CA LYS A 368 -26.86 5.77 7.58
C LYS A 368 -26.16 5.54 8.92
N HIS A 369 -26.50 6.29 9.97
CA HIS A 369 -25.90 6.07 11.30
C HIS A 369 -26.38 4.76 11.90
N TYR A 370 -27.67 4.44 11.68
CA TYR A 370 -28.26 3.17 12.10
C TYR A 370 -27.60 1.98 11.39
N VAL A 371 -27.44 2.07 10.07
CA VAL A 371 -26.71 1.06 9.27
C VAL A 371 -25.30 0.85 9.78
N GLN A 372 -24.56 1.94 10.01
CA GLN A 372 -23.18 1.87 10.49
C GLN A 372 -23.08 1.07 11.80
N LEU A 373 -23.91 1.42 12.79
CA LEU A 373 -23.90 0.77 14.10
C LEU A 373 -24.36 -0.69 14.04
N LEU A 374 -25.37 -1.02 13.23
CA LEU A 374 -25.82 -2.39 13.02
C LEU A 374 -24.77 -3.28 12.38
N LEU A 375 -23.93 -2.73 11.49
CA LEU A 375 -22.83 -3.48 10.89
C LEU A 375 -21.71 -3.76 11.90
N TYR A 376 -21.40 -2.82 12.80
CA TYR A 376 -20.48 -3.08 13.91
C TYR A 376 -20.99 -4.19 14.83
N TYR A 377 -22.28 -4.13 15.19
CA TYR A 377 -22.92 -5.21 15.91
C TYR A 377 -22.81 -6.55 15.16
N GLY A 378 -23.01 -6.55 13.84
CA GLY A 378 -22.81 -7.73 12.99
C GLY A 378 -21.40 -8.32 13.12
N ILE A 379 -20.35 -7.50 13.10
CA ILE A 379 -18.97 -7.97 13.33
C ILE A 379 -18.87 -8.69 14.67
N LEU A 380 -19.37 -8.09 15.75
CA LEU A 380 -19.30 -8.69 17.09
C LEU A 380 -20.08 -10.00 17.17
N GLN A 381 -21.25 -10.07 16.54
CA GLN A 381 -22.06 -11.27 16.45
C GLN A 381 -21.32 -12.41 15.74
N TYR A 382 -20.69 -12.16 14.60
CA TYR A 382 -20.07 -13.22 13.79
C TYR A 382 -18.64 -13.59 14.19
N ASN A 383 -17.84 -12.64 14.69
CA ASN A 383 -16.46 -12.91 15.12
C ASN A 383 -16.40 -13.40 16.58
N PHE A 384 -17.20 -12.79 17.47
CA PHE A 384 -17.12 -13.02 18.92
C PHE A 384 -18.34 -13.77 19.49
N GLN A 385 -19.29 -14.17 18.63
CA GLN A 385 -20.50 -14.92 19.04
C GLN A 385 -21.37 -14.16 20.05
N LEU A 386 -21.34 -12.81 19.97
CA LEU A 386 -22.12 -11.94 20.86
C LEU A 386 -23.62 -12.20 20.68
N ASN A 387 -24.32 -12.45 21.79
CA ASN A 387 -25.77 -12.66 21.77
C ASN A 387 -26.49 -11.30 21.76
N PRO A 388 -27.52 -11.10 20.92
CA PRO A 388 -28.29 -9.85 20.91
C PRO A 388 -28.80 -9.39 22.28
N LYS A 389 -29.06 -10.31 23.21
CA LYS A 389 -29.57 -9.98 24.56
C LYS A 389 -28.51 -9.42 25.50
N ASP A 390 -27.25 -9.62 25.17
CA ASP A 390 -26.10 -9.28 26.02
C ASP A 390 -25.43 -7.98 25.56
N ALA A 391 -25.98 -7.34 24.52
CA ALA A 391 -25.41 -6.16 23.85
C ALA A 391 -26.35 -4.96 23.97
N HIS A 392 -25.84 -3.88 24.56
CA HIS A 392 -26.43 -2.56 24.56
C HIS A 392 -25.75 -1.73 23.47
N ILE A 393 -26.55 -1.29 22.51
CA ILE A 393 -26.07 -0.67 21.28
C ILE A 393 -26.69 0.72 21.19
N GLU A 394 -25.87 1.76 21.18
CA GLU A 394 -26.35 3.14 21.32
C GLU A 394 -25.75 4.09 20.29
N LEU A 395 -26.58 5.01 19.80
CA LEU A 395 -26.16 6.15 18.99
C LEU A 395 -26.06 7.39 19.88
N MET A 396 -24.85 7.90 20.02
CA MET A 396 -24.57 9.14 20.75
C MET A 396 -24.58 10.33 19.79
N TYR A 397 -25.63 11.15 19.83
CA TYR A 397 -25.69 12.42 19.12
C TYR A 397 -25.22 13.58 20.00
N SER A 398 -23.91 13.87 20.01
CA SER A 398 -23.30 14.86 20.91
C SER A 398 -23.89 16.28 20.82
N LYS A 399 -24.57 16.60 19.71
CA LYS A 399 -25.28 17.87 19.54
C LYS A 399 -26.48 18.05 20.49
N TYR A 400 -27.13 16.98 20.92
CA TYR A 400 -28.38 17.04 21.68
C TYR A 400 -28.15 16.58 23.13
N PRO A 401 -28.82 17.19 24.12
CA PRO A 401 -28.79 16.72 25.51
C PRO A 401 -29.64 15.46 25.70
N LEU A 402 -29.50 14.79 26.86
CA LEU A 402 -30.36 13.66 27.22
C LEU A 402 -31.85 14.07 27.28
N PRO A 403 -32.79 13.15 26.97
CA PRO A 403 -32.56 11.78 26.48
C PRO A 403 -32.29 11.71 24.97
N ASN A 404 -32.47 12.81 24.22
CA ASN A 404 -32.34 12.78 22.75
C ASN A 404 -30.89 12.58 22.26
N GLY A 405 -29.90 12.90 23.10
CA GLY A 405 -28.48 12.72 22.82
C GLY A 405 -28.01 11.27 22.83
N LEU A 406 -28.76 10.36 23.46
CA LEU A 406 -28.38 8.95 23.60
C LEU A 406 -29.57 8.07 23.22
N LEU A 407 -29.50 7.48 22.03
CA LEU A 407 -30.60 6.69 21.49
C LEU A 407 -30.22 5.21 21.44
N GLU A 408 -30.97 4.38 22.16
CA GLU A 408 -30.85 2.92 22.11
C GLU A 408 -31.28 2.40 20.74
N VAL A 409 -30.52 1.42 20.25
CA VAL A 409 -30.66 0.87 18.91
C VAL A 409 -30.99 -0.61 18.99
N GLU A 410 -32.21 -0.97 18.61
CA GLU A 410 -32.60 -2.38 18.48
C GLU A 410 -31.95 -3.03 17.23
N PRO A 411 -31.41 -4.25 17.32
CA PRO A 411 -30.86 -4.95 16.16
C PRO A 411 -31.89 -5.24 15.06
N LEU A 412 -31.93 -4.42 14.01
CA LEU A 412 -32.85 -4.61 12.87
C LEU A 412 -32.24 -5.48 11.77
N GLN A 413 -32.56 -6.79 11.82
CA GLN A 413 -32.05 -7.79 10.87
C GLN A 413 -32.37 -7.46 9.40
N LYS A 414 -33.52 -6.82 9.13
CA LYS A 414 -33.87 -6.37 7.77
C LYS A 414 -32.84 -5.38 7.21
N LEU A 415 -32.42 -4.41 8.03
CA LEU A 415 -31.49 -3.36 7.61
C LEU A 415 -30.05 -3.90 7.51
N ILE A 416 -29.66 -4.86 8.36
CA ILE A 416 -28.39 -5.61 8.19
C ILE A 416 -28.38 -6.34 6.84
N ARG A 417 -29.45 -7.08 6.51
CA ARG A 417 -29.58 -7.79 5.22
C ARG A 417 -29.50 -6.83 4.04
N GLU A 418 -30.14 -5.66 4.14
CA GLU A 418 -30.11 -4.61 3.12
C GLU A 418 -28.70 -4.01 2.94
N ALA A 419 -28.00 -3.76 4.03
CA ALA A 419 -26.61 -3.31 4.00
C ALA A 419 -25.65 -4.35 3.40
N ILE A 420 -25.81 -5.63 3.73
CA ILE A 420 -25.03 -6.72 3.12
C ILE A 420 -25.38 -6.89 1.63
N LYS A 421 -26.66 -6.73 1.24
CA LYS A 421 -27.07 -6.70 -0.17
C LYS A 421 -26.37 -5.57 -0.93
N PHE A 422 -26.38 -4.34 -0.39
CA PHE A 422 -25.65 -3.22 -0.97
C PHE A 422 -24.16 -3.52 -1.10
N ARG A 423 -23.53 -4.04 -0.02
CA ARG A 423 -22.11 -4.42 -0.01
C ARG A 423 -21.79 -5.44 -1.10
N ASN A 424 -22.60 -6.48 -1.25
CA ASN A 424 -22.43 -7.48 -2.32
C ASN A 424 -22.52 -6.85 -3.71
N GLN A 425 -23.50 -5.96 -3.94
CA GLN A 425 -23.64 -5.27 -5.22
C GLN A 425 -22.46 -4.33 -5.50
N ALA A 426 -21.99 -3.58 -4.49
CA ALA A 426 -20.86 -2.67 -4.62
C ALA A 426 -19.57 -3.42 -4.96
N VAL A 427 -19.26 -4.49 -4.21
CA VAL A 427 -18.07 -5.33 -4.46
C VAL A 427 -18.16 -6.01 -5.82
N ALA A 428 -19.30 -6.63 -6.16
CA ALA A 428 -19.48 -7.22 -7.48
C ALA A 428 -19.32 -6.19 -8.62
N THR A 429 -19.73 -4.94 -8.39
CA THR A 429 -19.53 -3.85 -9.36
C THR A 429 -18.05 -3.47 -9.51
N GLU A 430 -17.26 -3.44 -8.43
CA GLU A 430 -15.81 -3.19 -8.49
C GLU A 430 -15.08 -4.29 -9.28
N TYR A 431 -15.36 -5.56 -8.99
CA TYR A 431 -14.82 -6.69 -9.76
C TYR A 431 -15.21 -6.57 -11.24
N TRP A 432 -16.49 -6.27 -11.51
CA TRP A 432 -16.97 -6.11 -12.87
C TRP A 432 -16.25 -4.96 -13.59
N MET A 433 -16.00 -3.83 -12.92
CA MET A 433 -15.24 -2.71 -13.49
C MET A 433 -13.78 -3.07 -13.77
N ALA A 434 -13.14 -3.82 -12.86
CA ALA A 434 -11.76 -4.28 -13.05
C ALA A 434 -11.62 -5.20 -14.28
N GLU A 435 -12.62 -6.06 -14.53
CA GLU A 435 -12.63 -7.01 -15.64
C GLU A 435 -13.13 -6.43 -16.97
N ASN A 436 -14.21 -5.65 -16.93
CA ASN A 436 -14.95 -5.20 -18.13
C ASN A 436 -14.68 -3.75 -18.50
N GLY A 437 -13.97 -3.02 -17.64
CA GLY A 437 -13.62 -1.62 -17.81
C GLY A 437 -14.68 -0.64 -17.31
N PHE A 438 -14.21 0.44 -16.68
CA PHE A 438 -15.03 1.51 -16.11
C PHE A 438 -15.92 2.22 -17.16
N HIS A 439 -15.47 2.32 -18.41
CA HIS A 439 -16.17 3.03 -19.49
C HIS A 439 -17.63 2.58 -19.70
N ARG A 440 -17.95 1.31 -19.42
CA ARG A 440 -19.29 0.75 -19.63
C ARG A 440 -20.32 1.21 -18.59
N LEU A 441 -19.89 1.61 -17.39
CA LEU A 441 -20.79 2.15 -16.36
C LEU A 441 -20.94 3.66 -16.44
N LEU A 442 -20.05 4.33 -17.17
CA LEU A 442 -20.07 5.79 -17.31
C LEU A 442 -21.45 6.34 -17.74
N PRO A 443 -22.18 5.75 -18.71
CA PRO A 443 -23.52 6.22 -19.08
C PRO A 443 -24.57 6.10 -17.96
N LEU A 444 -24.35 5.21 -16.99
CA LEU A 444 -25.25 4.98 -15.85
C LEU A 444 -24.98 5.95 -14.69
N MET A 445 -23.87 6.69 -14.72
CA MET A 445 -23.49 7.66 -13.68
C MET A 445 -24.33 8.94 -13.83
N THR A 446 -25.63 8.87 -13.51
CA THR A 446 -26.57 10.00 -13.62
C THR A 446 -27.40 10.16 -12.34
N PRO A 447 -27.83 11.38 -11.96
CA PRO A 447 -28.69 11.57 -10.79
C PRO A 447 -29.96 10.73 -10.83
N GLN A 448 -30.53 10.50 -12.02
CA GLN A 448 -31.74 9.71 -12.22
C GLN A 448 -31.54 8.23 -11.87
N VAL A 449 -30.39 7.65 -12.25
CA VAL A 449 -30.05 6.25 -11.91
C VAL A 449 -29.78 6.11 -10.42
N LEU A 450 -29.11 7.08 -9.80
CA LEU A 450 -28.79 7.03 -8.37
C LEU A 450 -30.00 7.29 -7.46
N ASN A 451 -31.03 7.99 -7.96
CA ASN A 451 -32.28 8.27 -7.26
C ASN A 451 -33.27 7.10 -7.36
N VAL A 452 -32.95 6.00 -6.67
CA VAL A 452 -33.74 4.77 -6.65
C VAL A 452 -35.14 5.00 -6.08
N GLU A 453 -35.25 5.86 -5.07
CA GLU A 453 -36.53 6.19 -4.40
C GLU A 453 -37.38 7.19 -5.20
N LYS A 454 -36.90 7.66 -6.37
CA LYS A 454 -37.58 8.63 -7.23
C LYS A 454 -38.00 9.90 -6.48
N GLN A 455 -37.17 10.32 -5.52
CA GLN A 455 -37.38 11.53 -4.74
C GLN A 455 -37.41 12.74 -5.67
N ASN A 456 -38.39 13.62 -5.45
CA ASN A 456 -38.55 14.82 -6.27
C ASN A 456 -39.09 16.00 -5.45
N ASP A 457 -38.98 15.93 -4.13
CA ASP A 457 -39.43 17.00 -3.25
C ASP A 457 -38.51 18.23 -3.31
N ALA A 458 -38.92 19.31 -2.62
CA ALA A 458 -38.16 20.55 -2.59
C ALA A 458 -36.77 20.39 -1.95
N PHE A 459 -36.59 19.43 -1.03
CA PHE A 459 -35.30 19.17 -0.41
C PHE A 459 -34.35 18.50 -1.41
N TYR A 460 -34.82 17.47 -2.12
CA TYR A 460 -34.06 16.82 -3.18
C TYR A 460 -33.66 17.81 -4.27
N GLN A 461 -34.63 18.57 -4.81
CA GLN A 461 -34.38 19.51 -5.91
C GLN A 461 -33.43 20.65 -5.52
N ARG A 462 -33.52 21.15 -4.29
CA ARG A 462 -32.74 22.33 -3.85
C ARG A 462 -31.37 21.99 -3.28
N TYR A 463 -31.18 20.78 -2.72
CA TYR A 463 -29.97 20.44 -1.97
C TYR A 463 -29.27 19.18 -2.47
N LEU A 464 -29.99 18.10 -2.77
CA LEU A 464 -29.37 16.81 -3.12
C LEU A 464 -29.04 16.71 -4.62
N LEU A 465 -29.96 17.11 -5.49
CA LEU A 465 -29.76 17.08 -6.94
C LEU A 465 -28.58 17.96 -7.37
N PRO A 466 -28.42 19.21 -6.90
CA PRO A 466 -27.27 20.03 -7.29
C PRO A 466 -25.92 19.38 -6.93
N GLN A 467 -25.81 18.79 -5.73
CA GLN A 467 -24.61 18.07 -5.29
C GLN A 467 -24.31 16.85 -6.17
N LEU A 468 -25.35 16.08 -6.54
CA LEU A 468 -25.19 14.95 -7.47
C LEU A 468 -24.78 15.44 -8.86
N THR A 469 -25.39 16.51 -9.37
CA THR A 469 -25.10 17.08 -10.68
C THR A 469 -23.68 17.61 -10.77
N GLU A 470 -23.19 18.27 -9.71
CA GLU A 470 -21.81 18.75 -9.61
C GLU A 470 -20.80 17.62 -9.83
N VAL A 471 -21.04 16.46 -9.19
CA VAL A 471 -20.14 15.32 -9.33
C VAL A 471 -20.30 14.63 -10.70
N LEU A 472 -21.53 14.44 -11.17
CA LEU A 472 -21.84 13.54 -12.29
C LEU A 472 -21.82 14.20 -13.67
N ALA A 473 -22.17 15.47 -13.79
CA ALA A 473 -22.24 16.14 -15.09
C ALA A 473 -20.88 16.18 -15.82
N PRO A 474 -19.74 16.44 -15.17
CA PRO A 474 -18.43 16.46 -15.83
C PRO A 474 -18.07 15.14 -16.53
N LEU A 475 -18.50 14.00 -15.97
CA LEU A 475 -18.25 12.66 -16.52
C LEU A 475 -18.82 12.46 -17.93
N HIS A 476 -19.88 13.21 -18.27
CA HIS A 476 -20.54 13.13 -19.58
C HIS A 476 -20.06 14.17 -20.58
N GLN A 477 -19.36 15.20 -20.11
CA GLN A 477 -18.88 16.33 -20.91
C GLN A 477 -17.43 16.16 -21.42
N LEU A 478 -16.79 15.03 -21.10
CA LEU A 478 -15.43 14.71 -21.54
C LEU A 478 -15.34 14.58 -23.06
N SER A 479 -14.27 15.12 -23.64
CA SER A 479 -13.87 14.81 -25.01
C SER A 479 -13.54 13.31 -25.16
N GLU A 480 -13.49 12.82 -26.39
CA GLU A 480 -13.18 11.40 -26.67
C GLU A 480 -11.85 10.94 -26.05
N LEU A 481 -10.81 11.79 -26.10
CA LEU A 481 -9.51 11.45 -25.53
C LEU A 481 -9.53 11.49 -23.99
N GLU A 482 -10.13 12.52 -23.39
CA GLU A 482 -10.26 12.60 -21.93
C GLU A 482 -11.07 11.43 -21.38
N ARG A 483 -12.14 11.03 -22.08
CA ARG A 483 -12.94 9.86 -21.75
C ARG A 483 -12.11 8.57 -21.85
N ALA A 484 -11.36 8.38 -22.93
CA ALA A 484 -10.49 7.21 -23.09
C ALA A 484 -9.44 7.14 -21.96
N TYR A 485 -8.77 8.26 -21.68
CA TYR A 485 -7.77 8.36 -20.62
C TYR A 485 -8.37 8.09 -19.23
N PHE A 486 -9.43 8.82 -18.87
CA PHE A 486 -10.06 8.73 -17.55
C PHE A 486 -10.57 7.32 -17.29
N THR A 487 -11.27 6.72 -18.25
CA THR A 487 -11.83 5.38 -18.07
C THR A 487 -10.74 4.30 -18.03
N ARG A 488 -9.65 4.45 -18.79
CA ARG A 488 -8.50 3.53 -18.72
C ARG A 488 -7.81 3.61 -17.37
N MET A 489 -7.52 4.82 -16.88
CA MET A 489 -6.87 5.04 -15.58
C MET A 489 -7.78 4.63 -14.40
N MET A 490 -9.08 4.94 -14.45
CA MET A 490 -10.04 4.47 -13.44
C MET A 490 -10.09 2.95 -13.35
N THR A 491 -10.13 2.26 -14.50
CA THR A 491 -10.08 0.79 -14.54
C THR A 491 -8.80 0.26 -13.91
N PHE A 492 -7.66 0.87 -14.24
CA PHE A 492 -6.37 0.51 -13.68
C PHE A 492 -6.34 0.70 -12.15
N VAL A 493 -6.80 1.84 -11.64
CA VAL A 493 -6.83 2.13 -10.19
C VAL A 493 -7.74 1.16 -9.44
N ILE A 494 -8.93 0.84 -9.98
CA ILE A 494 -9.86 -0.12 -9.37
C ILE A 494 -9.22 -1.51 -9.32
N LYS A 495 -8.55 -1.92 -10.40
CA LYS A 495 -7.87 -3.22 -10.45
C LYS A 495 -6.66 -3.28 -9.50
N GLU A 496 -5.91 -2.19 -9.35
CA GLU A 496 -4.85 -2.09 -8.34
C GLU A 496 -5.43 -2.25 -6.92
N GLN A 497 -6.51 -1.52 -6.62
CA GLN A 497 -7.18 -1.62 -5.33
C GLN A 497 -7.70 -3.04 -5.05
N LEU A 498 -8.22 -3.72 -6.07
CA LEU A 498 -8.64 -5.12 -5.99
C LEU A 498 -7.46 -6.01 -5.56
N VAL A 499 -6.35 -5.96 -6.30
CA VAL A 499 -5.16 -6.77 -6.02
C VAL A 499 -4.58 -6.46 -4.65
N SER A 500 -4.53 -5.19 -4.24
CA SER A 500 -4.07 -4.81 -2.90
C SER A 500 -4.96 -5.34 -1.77
N LYS A 501 -6.25 -5.58 -2.03
CA LYS A 501 -7.17 -6.11 -1.03
C LYS A 501 -7.15 -7.64 -0.94
N VAL A 502 -7.19 -8.33 -2.09
CA VAL A 502 -7.38 -9.79 -2.14
C VAL A 502 -6.14 -10.56 -2.58
N GLY A 503 -5.09 -9.88 -3.02
CA GLY A 503 -3.88 -10.48 -3.55
C GLY A 503 -3.98 -10.87 -5.02
N ALA A 504 -2.83 -10.99 -5.69
CA ALA A 504 -2.71 -11.60 -7.01
C ALA A 504 -1.95 -12.94 -6.95
N GLN A 505 -0.95 -13.02 -6.06
CA GLN A 505 -0.17 -14.22 -5.81
C GLN A 505 0.17 -14.26 -4.31
N GLU A 506 -0.13 -15.38 -3.66
CA GLU A 506 0.18 -15.60 -2.25
C GLU A 506 1.70 -15.60 -2.03
N GLY A 507 2.17 -14.93 -0.98
CA GLY A 507 3.61 -14.79 -0.67
C GLY A 507 4.37 -13.78 -1.54
N VAL A 508 3.68 -13.06 -2.43
CA VAL A 508 4.25 -11.97 -3.26
C VAL A 508 3.46 -10.68 -3.01
N GLY A 509 4.07 -9.74 -2.30
CA GLY A 509 3.40 -8.52 -1.83
C GLY A 509 2.68 -8.73 -0.50
N ASN A 510 2.04 -7.66 -0.01
CA ASN A 510 1.24 -7.68 1.22
C ASN A 510 -0.19 -7.25 0.86
N SER A 511 -1.10 -8.20 0.71
CA SER A 511 -2.53 -7.90 0.54
C SER A 511 -3.26 -7.94 1.88
N ASN A 512 -4.41 -7.29 1.98
CA ASN A 512 -5.18 -7.30 3.24
C ASN A 512 -5.71 -8.69 3.58
N ALA A 513 -6.08 -9.49 2.57
CA ALA A 513 -6.60 -10.83 2.80
C ALA A 513 -5.55 -11.83 3.29
N ASP A 514 -4.26 -11.54 3.09
CA ASP A 514 -3.15 -12.35 3.63
C ASP A 514 -3.20 -12.45 5.16
N LEU A 515 -3.85 -11.50 5.84
CA LEU A 515 -4.08 -11.56 7.28
C LEU A 515 -4.80 -12.84 7.73
N TRP A 516 -5.61 -13.49 6.88
CA TRP A 516 -6.25 -14.78 7.19
C TRP A 516 -6.08 -15.86 6.13
N ASN A 517 -5.63 -15.51 4.92
CA ASN A 517 -5.41 -16.47 3.84
C ASN A 517 -3.99 -17.07 3.88
N MET A 518 -2.97 -16.28 4.26
CA MET A 518 -1.58 -16.70 4.28
C MET A 518 -1.27 -17.54 5.53
N PRO A 519 -0.66 -18.73 5.40
CA PRO A 519 -0.29 -19.55 6.55
C PRO A 519 0.71 -18.85 7.46
N LEU A 520 0.62 -19.09 8.78
CA LEU A 520 1.51 -18.47 9.77
C LEU A 520 2.99 -18.72 9.48
N ALA A 521 3.34 -19.91 8.99
CA ALA A 521 4.71 -20.24 8.59
C ALA A 521 5.22 -19.31 7.48
N GLU A 522 4.44 -19.10 6.41
CA GLU A 522 4.82 -18.18 5.32
C GLU A 522 4.86 -16.72 5.81
N LYS A 523 3.95 -16.31 6.70
CA LYS A 523 4.00 -14.96 7.31
C LYS A 523 5.31 -14.75 8.09
N LYS A 524 5.77 -15.75 8.84
CA LYS A 524 7.05 -15.70 9.57
C LYS A 524 8.24 -15.69 8.59
N ASP A 525 8.21 -16.56 7.58
CA ASP A 525 9.28 -16.67 6.57
C ASP A 525 9.42 -15.39 5.73
N THR A 526 8.31 -14.71 5.44
CA THR A 526 8.28 -13.42 4.72
C THR A 526 8.53 -12.22 5.64
N GLY A 527 8.52 -12.43 6.96
CA GLY A 527 8.71 -11.38 7.95
C GLY A 527 7.50 -10.47 8.19
N ASN A 528 6.31 -10.88 7.73
CA ASN A 528 5.09 -10.07 7.77
C ASN A 528 4.33 -10.12 9.10
N ILE A 529 4.82 -10.90 10.07
CA ILE A 529 4.25 -10.98 11.42
C ILE A 529 5.35 -11.10 12.48
N TYR A 530 5.20 -10.39 13.59
CA TYR A 530 5.85 -10.74 14.85
C TYR A 530 4.88 -11.51 15.75
N THR A 531 5.38 -12.52 16.46
CA THR A 531 4.59 -13.35 17.37
C THR A 531 5.21 -13.42 18.76
N GLU A 532 4.43 -13.87 19.74
CA GLU A 532 4.87 -14.11 21.13
C GLU A 532 5.43 -12.86 21.82
N LEU A 533 5.08 -11.67 21.32
CA LEU A 533 5.52 -10.42 21.90
C LEU A 533 4.94 -10.25 23.30
N THR A 534 5.73 -9.70 24.21
CA THR A 534 5.26 -9.39 25.57
C THR A 534 5.47 -7.92 25.86
N ILE A 535 4.47 -7.26 26.47
CA ILE A 535 4.60 -5.85 26.81
C ILE A 535 5.56 -5.69 27.99
N THR A 536 6.55 -4.83 27.80
CA THR A 536 7.56 -4.49 28.82
C THR A 536 7.33 -3.12 29.43
N ASP A 537 6.83 -2.18 28.65
CA ASP A 537 6.51 -0.83 29.09
C ASP A 537 5.27 -0.30 28.37
N LYS A 538 4.53 0.56 29.06
CA LYS A 538 3.43 1.35 28.53
C LYS A 538 3.63 2.78 29.01
N SER A 539 3.74 3.72 28.09
CA SER A 539 3.94 5.13 28.40
C SER A 539 2.99 6.02 27.60
N CYS A 540 2.81 7.25 28.08
CA CYS A 540 2.05 8.29 27.39
C CYS A 540 3.04 9.20 26.64
N SER A 541 2.79 9.45 25.36
CA SER A 541 3.61 10.37 24.56
C SER A 541 3.48 11.83 25.01
N SER A 542 2.37 12.19 25.62
CA SER A 542 2.12 13.52 26.18
C SER A 542 1.31 13.44 27.48
N SER A 543 1.25 14.54 28.25
CA SER A 543 0.45 14.62 29.47
C SER A 543 -1.07 14.56 29.25
N PHE A 544 -1.51 14.61 27.98
CA PHE A 544 -2.93 14.62 27.60
C PHE A 544 -3.36 13.33 26.92
N ASN A 545 -2.43 12.47 26.52
CA ASN A 545 -2.75 11.22 25.85
C ASN A 545 -2.85 10.07 26.87
N GLY A 546 -3.68 9.08 26.54
CA GLY A 546 -3.64 7.78 27.22
C GLY A 546 -2.32 7.04 26.97
N TYR A 547 -2.20 5.82 27.48
CA TYR A 547 -1.09 4.94 27.14
C TYR A 547 -1.15 4.61 25.65
N ASP A 548 -0.38 5.33 24.85
CA ASP A 548 -0.29 5.25 23.40
C ASP A 548 1.04 4.68 22.94
N THR A 549 2.06 4.65 23.79
CA THR A 549 3.39 4.14 23.46
C THR A 549 3.62 2.79 24.13
N ILE A 550 3.66 1.72 23.34
CA ILE A 550 3.76 0.35 23.82
C ILE A 550 5.11 -0.24 23.43
N THR A 551 5.93 -0.56 24.43
CA THR A 551 7.22 -1.22 24.22
C THR A 551 7.07 -2.72 24.44
N LEU A 552 7.36 -3.51 23.40
CA LEU A 552 7.25 -4.95 23.44
C LEU A 552 8.62 -5.61 23.36
N ASN A 553 8.84 -6.63 24.19
CA ASN A 553 9.96 -7.56 24.05
C ASN A 553 9.69 -8.50 22.88
N VAL A 554 10.69 -8.63 22.00
CA VAL A 554 10.69 -9.56 20.89
C VAL A 554 11.44 -10.82 21.33
N PRO A 555 10.76 -11.96 21.57
CA PRO A 555 11.45 -13.22 21.80
C PRO A 555 12.13 -13.69 20.52
N GLN A 556 13.02 -14.69 20.63
CA GLN A 556 13.67 -15.29 19.48
C GLN A 556 12.64 -15.83 18.47
N GLN A 557 12.48 -15.18 17.32
CA GLN A 557 11.46 -15.50 16.31
C GLN A 557 11.85 -16.68 15.39
N GLY A 558 12.81 -17.50 15.79
CA GLY A 558 13.49 -18.48 14.93
C GLY A 558 14.81 -17.95 14.38
N ILE A 559 15.65 -18.86 13.88
CA ILE A 559 17.04 -18.56 13.49
C ILE A 559 17.12 -17.72 12.21
N ASP A 560 16.10 -17.79 11.34
CA ASP A 560 16.11 -17.17 10.01
C ASP A 560 15.03 -16.07 9.85
N PHE A 561 14.38 -15.65 10.96
CA PHE A 561 13.36 -14.61 10.90
C PHE A 561 13.97 -13.25 10.59
N LEU A 562 13.42 -12.57 9.59
CA LEU A 562 13.71 -11.16 9.34
C LEU A 562 12.43 -10.36 9.16
N PRO A 563 12.19 -9.37 10.01
CA PRO A 563 10.98 -8.58 9.94
C PRO A 563 10.91 -7.76 8.66
N ASN A 564 9.78 -7.80 7.96
CA ASN A 564 9.46 -6.94 6.83
C ASN A 564 8.71 -5.69 7.30
N PHE A 565 9.23 -5.04 8.33
CA PHE A 565 8.66 -3.82 8.90
C PHE A 565 9.67 -2.67 8.82
N ARG A 566 9.18 -1.44 8.91
CA ARG A 566 9.95 -0.20 8.96
C ARG A 566 9.32 0.77 9.95
N ARG A 567 10.15 1.67 10.47
CA ARG A 567 9.66 2.84 11.20
C ARG A 567 8.68 3.63 10.32
N GLY A 568 7.51 3.94 10.89
CA GLY A 568 6.37 4.58 10.23
C GLY A 568 5.37 3.63 9.56
N ASP A 569 5.63 2.31 9.51
CA ASP A 569 4.65 1.36 8.96
C ASP A 569 3.38 1.33 9.84
N MET A 570 2.21 1.31 9.21
CA MET A 570 0.93 1.13 9.91
C MET A 570 0.76 -0.34 10.30
N VAL A 571 0.42 -0.58 11.56
CA VAL A 571 0.38 -1.93 12.15
C VAL A 571 -0.90 -2.18 12.94
N TYR A 572 -1.30 -3.45 13.01
CA TYR A 572 -2.23 -3.97 13.99
C TYR A 572 -1.45 -4.64 15.11
N LEU A 573 -1.70 -4.21 16.35
CA LEU A 573 -1.26 -4.88 17.56
C LEU A 573 -2.47 -5.56 18.21
N TYR A 574 -2.37 -6.84 18.53
CA TYR A 574 -3.48 -7.57 19.16
C TYR A 574 -3.00 -8.74 20.02
N ALA A 575 -3.78 -9.04 21.06
CA ALA A 575 -3.50 -10.13 21.98
C ALA A 575 -4.03 -11.47 21.46
N TYR A 576 -3.36 -12.56 21.82
CA TYR A 576 -3.79 -13.94 21.63
C TYR A 576 -3.26 -14.83 22.76
N LYS A 577 -3.79 -16.05 22.90
CA LYS A 577 -3.36 -16.99 23.95
C LYS A 577 -2.08 -17.71 23.55
N LYS A 578 -1.21 -18.03 24.50
CA LYS A 578 0.12 -18.60 24.23
C LYS A 578 0.12 -19.91 23.42
N ASN A 579 -0.94 -20.72 23.53
CA ASN A 579 -1.08 -22.01 22.84
C ASN A 579 -2.06 -21.96 21.65
N GLU A 580 -2.47 -20.77 21.22
CA GLU A 580 -3.34 -20.57 20.05
C GLU A 580 -2.56 -19.81 18.97
N GLU A 581 -2.98 -19.95 17.71
CA GLU A 581 -2.42 -19.15 16.63
C GLU A 581 -2.96 -17.72 16.67
N PRO A 582 -2.13 -16.71 16.36
CA PRO A 582 -2.59 -15.34 16.21
C PRO A 582 -3.56 -15.23 15.03
N ASP A 583 -4.75 -14.70 15.27
CA ASP A 583 -5.80 -14.51 14.26
C ASP A 583 -6.49 -13.17 14.46
N VAL A 584 -6.25 -12.23 13.53
CA VAL A 584 -6.82 -10.88 13.58
C VAL A 584 -8.35 -10.85 13.66
N ARG A 585 -9.04 -11.91 13.24
CA ARG A 585 -10.51 -11.98 13.25
C ARG A 585 -11.08 -12.30 14.62
N LYS A 586 -10.25 -12.72 15.58
CA LYS A 586 -10.66 -13.19 16.91
C LYS A 586 -10.21 -12.27 18.05
N SER A 587 -9.65 -11.11 17.73
CA SER A 587 -9.09 -10.18 18.70
C SER A 587 -9.55 -8.75 18.44
N ILE A 588 -9.54 -7.93 19.49
CA ILE A 588 -9.64 -6.47 19.36
C ILE A 588 -8.31 -5.98 18.79
N LEU A 589 -8.36 -5.17 17.73
CA LEU A 589 -7.17 -4.68 17.06
C LEU A 589 -6.87 -3.25 17.48
N PHE A 590 -5.66 -3.02 17.98
CA PHE A 590 -5.13 -1.69 18.22
C PHE A 590 -4.33 -1.26 16.98
N LYS A 591 -4.77 -0.19 16.31
CA LYS A 591 -4.08 0.35 15.14
C LYS A 591 -3.03 1.36 15.59
N GLY A 592 -1.86 1.32 14.98
CA GLY A 592 -0.77 2.23 15.30
C GLY A 592 0.25 2.36 14.19
N SER A 593 1.34 3.06 14.50
CA SER A 593 2.54 3.19 13.68
C SER A 593 3.73 2.61 14.43
N LEU A 594 4.60 1.89 13.70
CA LEU A 594 5.83 1.36 14.28
C LEU A 594 6.83 2.50 14.50
N GLN A 595 7.21 2.77 15.74
CA GLN A 595 8.06 3.90 16.09
C GLN A 595 9.54 3.52 16.12
N GLU A 596 9.89 2.39 16.75
CA GLU A 596 11.26 1.88 16.83
C GLU A 596 11.31 0.38 16.62
N ILE A 597 12.41 -0.09 16.05
CA ILE A 597 12.69 -1.52 15.82
C ILE A 597 14.11 -1.80 16.28
N HIS A 598 14.23 -2.65 17.30
CA HIS A 598 15.48 -3.19 17.80
C HIS A 598 15.45 -4.72 17.69
N THR A 599 16.59 -5.37 17.91
CA THR A 599 16.70 -6.84 17.82
C THR A 599 15.83 -7.56 18.84
N SER A 600 15.75 -7.04 20.07
CA SER A 600 15.00 -7.64 21.18
C SER A 600 13.79 -6.83 21.63
N SER A 601 13.50 -5.71 20.98
CA SER A 601 12.35 -4.88 21.34
C SER A 601 11.80 -4.11 20.14
N ILE A 602 10.50 -3.82 20.19
CA ILE A 602 9.83 -2.92 19.26
C ILE A 602 8.99 -1.92 20.05
N VAL A 603 8.85 -0.72 19.51
CA VAL A 603 8.00 0.32 20.08
C VAL A 603 6.90 0.66 19.08
N VAL A 604 5.65 0.52 19.51
CA VAL A 604 4.46 0.82 18.72
C VAL A 604 3.77 2.03 19.32
N HIS A 605 3.53 3.05 18.50
CA HIS A 605 2.68 4.18 18.86
C HIS A 605 1.26 3.92 18.35
N LEU A 606 0.30 3.78 19.26
CA LEU A 606 -1.11 3.59 18.94
C LEU A 606 -1.71 4.91 18.48
N ASN A 607 -2.62 4.85 17.50
CA ASN A 607 -3.34 6.05 17.07
C ASN A 607 -4.20 6.63 18.19
N ASP A 608 -4.70 5.77 19.07
CA ASP A 608 -5.69 6.08 20.10
C ASP A 608 -5.23 5.50 21.44
N GLY A 609 -4.62 6.34 22.27
CA GLY A 609 -4.10 5.98 23.59
C GLY A 609 -5.22 5.57 24.55
N GLN A 610 -4.96 4.54 25.35
CA GLN A 610 -5.93 4.00 26.31
C GLN A 610 -5.53 4.38 27.74
N GLN A 611 -6.41 4.96 28.55
CA GLN A 611 -6.01 5.38 29.91
C GLN A 611 -5.89 4.27 30.91
N ASN A 612 -6.72 3.23 30.81
CA ASN A 612 -6.50 2.05 31.62
C ASN A 612 -5.47 1.18 30.90
N PRO A 613 -4.22 1.09 31.40
CA PRO A 613 -3.19 0.29 30.75
C PRO A 613 -3.58 -1.19 30.75
N ASN A 614 -4.46 -1.64 31.65
CA ASN A 614 -4.93 -3.02 31.69
C ASN A 614 -5.84 -3.40 30.52
N LEU A 615 -6.31 -2.45 29.71
CA LEU A 615 -7.08 -2.73 28.49
C LEU A 615 -6.21 -3.37 27.40
N ILE A 616 -4.92 -3.02 27.38
CA ILE A 616 -3.92 -3.62 26.49
C ILE A 616 -3.23 -4.75 27.26
N ALA A 617 -4.00 -5.76 27.67
CA ALA A 617 -3.50 -6.91 28.41
C ALA A 617 -3.71 -8.21 27.63
N GLY A 618 -2.75 -9.12 27.77
CA GLY A 618 -2.74 -10.40 27.06
C GLY A 618 -1.51 -11.21 27.46
N GLU A 619 -1.58 -12.52 27.27
CA GLU A 619 -0.42 -13.41 27.49
C GLU A 619 0.66 -13.19 26.43
N CYS A 620 0.25 -13.09 25.17
CA CYS A 620 1.10 -12.90 24.01
C CYS A 620 0.46 -11.91 23.05
N PHE A 621 1.29 -11.16 22.32
CA PHE A 621 0.87 -10.21 21.32
C PHE A 621 1.44 -10.56 19.96
N ALA A 622 0.66 -10.28 18.92
CA ALA A 622 1.10 -10.34 17.54
C ALA A 622 1.05 -8.94 16.92
N LEU A 623 1.94 -8.72 15.95
CA LEU A 623 2.03 -7.48 15.20
C LEU A 623 2.08 -7.79 13.71
N GLU A 624 1.11 -7.28 12.96
CA GLU A 624 0.95 -7.45 11.50
C GLU A 624 0.76 -6.10 10.82
N HIS A 625 1.00 -6.03 9.50
CA HIS A 625 0.73 -4.83 8.69
C HIS A 625 -0.76 -4.49 8.68
N ALA A 626 -1.10 -3.20 8.82
CA ALA A 626 -2.47 -2.72 8.73
C ALA A 626 -2.76 -2.13 7.34
N GLY A 627 -3.78 -2.67 6.68
CA GLY A 627 -4.29 -2.20 5.39
C GLY A 627 -4.94 -0.81 5.43
N SER A 628 -5.05 -0.18 4.25
CA SER A 628 -5.75 1.10 4.08
C SER A 628 -6.30 1.29 2.67
N ASP A 629 -7.53 1.81 2.57
CA ASP A 629 -8.17 2.16 1.29
C ASP A 629 -7.87 3.59 0.82
N ILE A 630 -7.05 4.32 1.58
CA ILE A 630 -6.75 5.74 1.35
C ILE A 630 -6.04 5.93 0.00
N GLY A 631 -5.11 5.06 -0.35
CA GLY A 631 -4.33 5.16 -1.61
C GLY A 631 -5.22 5.10 -2.85
N GLY A 632 -6.00 4.04 -3.01
CA GLY A 632 -6.92 3.87 -4.14
C GLY A 632 -7.99 4.96 -4.23
N THR A 633 -8.56 5.36 -3.08
CA THR A 633 -9.54 6.46 -3.03
C THR A 633 -8.92 7.80 -3.44
N SER A 634 -7.69 8.07 -3.02
CA SER A 634 -6.97 9.30 -3.39
C SER A 634 -6.66 9.34 -4.88
N ALA A 635 -6.28 8.21 -5.49
CA ALA A 635 -6.07 8.11 -6.93
C ALA A 635 -7.37 8.35 -7.73
N ILE A 636 -8.50 7.79 -7.29
CA ILE A 636 -9.83 8.05 -7.91
C ILE A 636 -10.16 9.55 -7.85
N ARG A 637 -9.99 10.18 -6.68
CA ARG A 637 -10.23 11.62 -6.51
C ARG A 637 -9.28 12.48 -7.35
N SER A 638 -8.03 12.08 -7.46
CA SER A 638 -7.02 12.77 -8.27
C SER A 638 -7.39 12.74 -9.76
N LEU A 639 -7.86 11.59 -10.28
CA LEU A 639 -8.40 11.50 -11.64
C LEU A 639 -9.66 12.34 -11.83
N TYR A 640 -10.53 12.39 -10.83
CA TYR A 640 -11.72 13.24 -10.86
C TYR A 640 -11.36 14.73 -10.88
N THR A 641 -10.42 15.14 -10.03
CA THR A 641 -9.87 16.51 -9.99
C THR A 641 -9.26 16.89 -11.34
N PHE A 642 -8.54 15.96 -11.97
CA PHE A 642 -8.01 16.16 -13.31
C PHE A 642 -9.10 16.51 -14.31
N ILE A 643 -10.19 15.74 -14.40
CA ILE A 643 -11.23 15.99 -15.41
C ILE A 643 -12.09 17.24 -15.14
N THR A 644 -12.16 17.71 -13.89
CA THR A 644 -12.87 18.95 -13.51
C THR A 644 -11.98 20.19 -13.49
N SER A 645 -10.69 20.02 -13.81
CA SER A 645 -9.71 21.12 -13.83
C SER A 645 -9.78 21.99 -15.09
N ASP A 646 -8.85 22.94 -15.22
CA ASP A 646 -8.74 23.82 -16.38
C ASP A 646 -8.40 23.07 -17.69
N VAL A 647 -9.12 23.40 -18.78
CA VAL A 647 -9.03 22.73 -20.07
C VAL A 647 -7.60 22.79 -20.64
N GLU A 648 -6.93 23.93 -20.56
CA GLU A 648 -5.56 24.07 -21.09
C GLU A 648 -4.55 23.22 -20.33
N ARG A 649 -4.73 23.07 -19.00
CA ARG A 649 -3.89 22.20 -18.18
C ARG A 649 -4.13 20.73 -18.50
N ARG A 650 -5.38 20.30 -18.73
CA ARG A 650 -5.67 18.93 -19.19
C ARG A 650 -5.07 18.64 -20.55
N GLN A 651 -5.22 19.56 -21.50
CA GLN A 651 -4.62 19.44 -22.85
C GLN A 651 -3.09 19.39 -22.80
N LEU A 652 -2.45 20.13 -21.89
CA LEU A 652 -1.01 20.06 -21.66
C LEU A 652 -0.58 18.67 -21.18
N LEU A 653 -1.23 18.13 -20.15
CA LEU A 653 -0.88 16.82 -19.58
C LEU A 653 -1.19 15.67 -20.55
N LEU A 654 -2.20 15.82 -21.41
CA LEU A 654 -2.53 14.87 -22.47
C LEU A 654 -1.73 15.12 -23.77
N GLY A 655 -0.74 16.01 -23.78
CA GLY A 655 0.09 16.27 -24.96
C GLY A 655 -0.64 16.89 -26.16
N GLN A 656 -1.90 17.33 -26.00
CA GLN A 656 -2.68 18.02 -27.04
C GLN A 656 -2.25 19.48 -27.21
N ARG A 657 -1.66 20.08 -26.17
CA ARG A 657 -1.08 21.43 -26.19
C ARG A 657 0.41 21.35 -25.89
N ALA A 658 1.23 22.01 -26.71
CA ALA A 658 2.66 22.11 -26.45
C ALA A 658 2.95 22.99 -25.20
N PRO A 659 4.00 22.68 -24.42
CA PRO A 659 4.47 23.56 -23.36
C PRO A 659 4.98 24.88 -23.94
N ARG A 660 4.90 25.95 -23.14
CA ARG A 660 5.38 27.30 -23.50
C ARG A 660 6.75 27.58 -22.88
N ALA A 661 7.58 28.30 -23.61
CA ALA A 661 8.87 28.81 -23.14
C ALA A 661 8.96 30.33 -23.31
N ASP A 662 9.59 30.99 -22.35
CA ASP A 662 10.00 32.39 -22.44
C ASP A 662 11.52 32.51 -22.49
N LYS A 663 12.04 32.64 -23.71
CA LYS A 663 13.47 32.75 -23.98
C LYS A 663 14.07 34.10 -23.56
N SER A 664 13.25 35.08 -23.15
CA SER A 664 13.76 36.36 -22.64
C SER A 664 14.30 36.25 -21.20
N LEU A 665 13.90 35.21 -20.46
CA LEU A 665 14.39 34.95 -19.13
C LEU A 665 15.84 34.47 -19.16
N VAL A 666 16.65 35.03 -18.26
CA VAL A 666 18.05 34.68 -18.00
C VAL A 666 18.23 34.26 -16.55
N LEU A 667 19.30 33.51 -16.26
CA LEU A 667 19.64 33.13 -14.89
C LEU A 667 19.94 34.36 -14.02
N SER A 668 19.58 34.30 -12.75
CA SER A 668 19.92 35.35 -11.78
C SER A 668 21.43 35.45 -11.53
N ARG A 669 22.12 34.31 -11.61
CA ARG A 669 23.58 34.14 -11.51
C ARG A 669 23.99 32.82 -12.16
N SER A 670 25.29 32.64 -12.41
CA SER A 670 25.84 31.30 -12.70
C SER A 670 25.88 30.50 -11.40
N TYR A 671 25.39 29.26 -11.44
CA TYR A 671 25.41 28.32 -10.32
C TYR A 671 26.54 27.32 -10.51
N HIS A 672 26.57 26.70 -11.69
CA HIS A 672 27.62 25.76 -12.09
C HIS A 672 27.62 25.58 -13.61
N PRO A 673 28.79 25.65 -14.29
CA PRO A 673 28.86 25.59 -15.75
C PRO A 673 28.15 24.37 -16.38
N ASP A 674 28.28 23.20 -15.75
CA ASP A 674 27.63 21.96 -16.23
C ASP A 674 26.10 21.90 -16.01
N TYR A 675 25.53 22.79 -15.19
CA TYR A 675 24.09 22.80 -14.88
C TYR A 675 23.39 24.04 -15.44
N ASP A 676 24.08 25.17 -15.61
CA ASP A 676 23.49 26.48 -15.96
C ASP A 676 22.57 26.42 -17.17
N GLU A 677 22.92 25.67 -18.23
CA GLU A 677 22.05 25.51 -19.40
C GLU A 677 20.70 24.86 -19.05
N ILE A 678 20.73 23.83 -18.20
CA ILE A 678 19.55 23.07 -17.79
C ILE A 678 18.69 23.89 -16.84
N ILE A 679 19.31 24.58 -15.87
CA ILE A 679 18.61 25.50 -14.96
C ILE A 679 17.95 26.63 -15.77
N LEU A 680 18.63 27.15 -16.79
CA LEU A 680 18.09 28.17 -17.67
C LEU A 680 16.88 27.65 -18.44
N LYS A 681 16.97 26.48 -19.07
CA LYS A 681 15.83 25.86 -19.76
C LYS A 681 14.64 25.63 -18.81
N ALA A 682 14.90 25.12 -17.60
CA ALA A 682 13.89 24.90 -16.59
C ALA A 682 13.22 26.21 -16.12
N LYS A 683 13.97 27.31 -16.04
CA LYS A 683 13.43 28.65 -15.76
C LYS A 683 12.61 29.20 -16.93
N GLN A 684 13.09 29.01 -18.16
CA GLN A 684 12.41 29.48 -19.37
C GLN A 684 11.11 28.71 -19.61
N ALA A 685 10.97 27.48 -19.13
CA ALA A 685 9.75 26.70 -19.23
C ALA A 685 8.61 27.26 -18.34
N GLN A 686 7.54 27.73 -18.98
CA GLN A 686 6.40 28.36 -18.30
C GLN A 686 5.32 27.36 -17.87
N ASP A 687 5.36 26.12 -18.35
CA ASP A 687 4.34 25.10 -18.09
C ASP A 687 4.92 23.92 -17.30
N TYR A 688 5.86 23.18 -17.91
CA TYR A 688 6.62 22.16 -17.20
C TYR A 688 8.05 22.00 -17.73
N PHE A 689 8.91 21.38 -16.93
CA PHE A 689 10.23 20.91 -17.36
C PHE A 689 10.49 19.48 -16.85
N LEU A 690 11.15 18.66 -17.68
CA LEU A 690 11.49 17.26 -17.39
C LEU A 690 13.01 17.15 -17.21
N LEU A 691 13.45 16.92 -15.98
CA LEU A 691 14.86 16.75 -15.66
C LEU A 691 15.20 15.27 -15.52
N ILE A 692 15.85 14.72 -16.54
CA ILE A 692 16.42 13.37 -16.51
C ILE A 692 17.77 13.44 -15.79
N GLY A 693 17.86 12.75 -14.66
CA GLY A 693 19.10 12.67 -13.92
C GLY A 693 19.55 11.23 -13.71
N PRO A 694 20.44 10.73 -14.57
CA PRO A 694 21.08 9.43 -14.41
C PRO A 694 21.80 9.26 -13.05
N PRO A 695 22.22 8.05 -12.67
CA PRO A 695 22.85 7.77 -11.39
C PRO A 695 24.10 8.62 -11.15
N GLY A 696 24.24 9.17 -9.95
CA GLY A 696 25.44 9.94 -9.55
C GLY A 696 25.55 11.34 -10.15
N THR A 697 24.54 11.83 -10.87
CA THR A 697 24.58 13.14 -11.56
C THR A 697 24.20 14.34 -10.70
N GLY A 698 24.00 14.15 -9.39
CA GLY A 698 23.63 15.25 -8.48
C GLY A 698 22.22 15.78 -8.69
N LYS A 699 21.25 14.92 -9.01
CA LYS A 699 19.82 15.28 -9.14
C LYS A 699 19.32 16.16 -7.98
N THR A 700 19.31 15.59 -6.78
CA THR A 700 18.78 16.23 -5.58
C THR A 700 19.82 17.17 -4.96
N SER A 701 21.07 16.73 -4.87
CA SER A 701 22.14 17.46 -4.17
C SER A 701 22.72 18.67 -4.94
N GLN A 702 22.45 18.82 -6.25
CA GLN A 702 22.94 19.95 -7.05
C GLN A 702 21.84 20.54 -7.92
N ALA A 703 21.24 19.77 -8.82
CA ALA A 703 20.28 20.32 -9.78
C ALA A 703 19.02 20.88 -9.10
N LEU A 704 18.40 20.10 -8.21
CA LEU A 704 17.24 20.53 -7.44
C LEU A 704 17.58 21.75 -6.56
N GLN A 705 18.74 21.73 -5.90
CA GLN A 705 19.25 22.87 -5.12
C GLN A 705 19.33 24.13 -5.97
N TYR A 706 19.96 24.08 -7.15
CA TYR A 706 20.10 25.25 -8.02
C TYR A 706 18.76 25.73 -8.59
N LEU A 707 17.82 24.81 -8.88
CA LEU A 707 16.46 25.16 -9.27
C LEU A 707 15.74 25.93 -8.15
N VAL A 708 15.86 25.46 -6.91
CA VAL A 708 15.28 26.13 -5.73
C VAL A 708 15.91 27.51 -5.54
N LEU A 709 17.24 27.61 -5.55
CA LEU A 709 17.94 28.87 -5.39
C LEU A 709 17.65 29.88 -6.50
N GLU A 710 17.50 29.43 -7.75
CA GLU A 710 17.11 30.30 -8.86
C GLU A 710 15.67 30.79 -8.72
N GLN A 711 14.76 29.94 -8.29
CA GLN A 711 13.37 30.33 -8.03
C GLN A 711 13.26 31.33 -6.87
N LEU A 712 14.02 31.12 -5.79
CA LEU A 712 14.07 32.06 -4.65
C LEU A 712 14.71 33.41 -5.00
N ALA A 713 15.59 33.44 -6.01
CA ALA A 713 16.22 34.67 -6.49
C ALA A 713 15.29 35.51 -7.40
N GLU A 714 14.13 34.99 -7.81
CA GLU A 714 13.18 35.73 -8.63
C GLU A 714 12.60 36.93 -7.87
N LYS A 715 12.55 38.08 -8.55
CA LYS A 715 11.93 39.27 -7.98
C LYS A 715 10.41 39.12 -7.93
N PRO A 716 9.75 39.71 -6.91
CA PRO A 716 8.29 39.76 -6.83
C PRO A 716 7.63 40.18 -8.15
N LYS A 717 6.76 39.32 -8.71
CA LYS A 717 5.93 39.69 -9.86
C LYS A 717 4.83 40.64 -9.38
N GLY A 718 5.02 41.95 -9.62
CA GLY A 718 3.96 42.95 -9.47
C GLY A 718 4.14 43.96 -8.33
N GLN A 719 4.99 44.96 -8.55
CA GLN A 719 4.55 46.33 -8.22
C GLN A 719 3.75 46.82 -9.43
N SER A 720 2.42 46.73 -9.36
CA SER A 720 1.55 47.44 -10.30
C SER A 720 1.80 48.94 -10.10
N THR A 721 2.23 49.65 -11.15
CA THR A 721 2.33 51.12 -11.14
C THR A 721 0.96 51.80 -11.32
N ASN A 722 -0.14 51.03 -11.35
CA ASN A 722 -1.49 51.55 -11.45
C ASN A 722 -2.07 51.83 -10.05
N PRO A 723 -2.36 53.09 -9.68
CA PRO A 723 -2.92 53.46 -8.37
C PRO A 723 -4.33 52.90 -8.07
N ASN A 724 -4.99 52.30 -9.06
CA ASN A 724 -6.38 51.85 -8.99
C ASN A 724 -6.55 50.31 -8.98
N ASP A 725 -5.45 49.54 -8.95
CA ASP A 725 -5.53 48.08 -8.84
C ASP A 725 -5.73 47.68 -7.36
N GLN A 726 -6.93 47.22 -7.02
CA GLN A 726 -7.32 46.80 -5.68
C GLN A 726 -7.16 45.29 -5.46
N SER A 727 -6.33 44.62 -6.25
CA SER A 727 -5.96 43.23 -5.98
C SER A 727 -5.19 43.13 -4.64
N PRO A 728 -5.45 42.10 -3.82
CA PRO A 728 -4.84 41.98 -2.49
C PRO A 728 -3.31 41.93 -2.61
N LYS A 729 -2.63 42.75 -1.81
CA LYS A 729 -1.17 42.76 -1.68
C LYS A 729 -0.70 41.44 -1.08
N VAL A 730 -0.40 40.45 -1.91
CA VAL A 730 0.35 39.26 -1.50
C VAL A 730 1.82 39.68 -1.44
N ASN A 731 2.47 39.51 -0.28
CA ASN A 731 3.91 39.70 -0.14
C ASN A 731 4.60 38.86 -1.23
N GLY A 732 5.17 39.51 -2.25
CA GLY A 732 5.56 38.84 -3.50
C GLY A 732 6.86 38.02 -3.42
N GLN A 733 7.00 37.16 -2.42
CA GLN A 733 8.06 36.16 -2.37
C GLN A 733 7.63 34.90 -3.13
N SER A 734 8.58 34.24 -3.79
CA SER A 734 8.26 33.03 -4.52
C SER A 734 7.94 31.85 -3.59
N SER A 735 6.94 31.06 -3.97
CA SER A 735 6.39 29.91 -3.24
C SER A 735 6.67 28.60 -4.01
N ILE A 736 7.31 27.65 -3.35
CA ILE A 736 7.78 26.37 -3.91
C ILE A 736 7.19 25.21 -3.10
N LEU A 737 6.66 24.21 -3.81
CA LEU A 737 6.27 22.92 -3.23
C LEU A 737 7.24 21.83 -3.71
N LEU A 738 7.95 21.19 -2.79
CA LEU A 738 8.87 20.11 -3.08
C LEU A 738 8.25 18.77 -2.66
N LEU A 739 8.12 17.85 -3.61
CA LEU A 739 7.49 16.56 -3.42
C LEU A 739 8.41 15.41 -3.78
N ALA A 740 8.22 14.28 -3.13
CA ALA A 740 8.79 13.01 -3.56
C ALA A 740 7.85 11.84 -3.25
N TYR A 741 8.14 10.66 -3.82
CA TYR A 741 7.33 9.47 -3.61
C TYR A 741 7.45 8.91 -2.18
N THR A 742 8.67 8.85 -1.64
CA THR A 742 8.98 8.18 -0.36
C THR A 742 9.42 9.17 0.70
N ASN A 743 9.20 8.83 1.98
CA ASN A 743 9.71 9.64 3.09
C ASN A 743 11.24 9.81 3.03
N ARG A 744 11.98 8.77 2.63
CA ARG A 744 13.44 8.85 2.44
C ARG A 744 13.83 9.90 1.41
N ALA A 745 13.16 9.95 0.26
CA ALA A 745 13.45 10.97 -0.75
C ALA A 745 13.07 12.38 -0.25
N VAL A 746 12.00 12.51 0.55
CA VAL A 746 11.67 13.76 1.25
C VAL A 746 12.76 14.14 2.26
N ASP A 747 13.30 13.18 3.00
CA ASP A 747 14.43 13.38 3.93
C ASP A 747 15.69 13.85 3.18
N GLU A 748 15.97 13.31 1.98
CA GLU A 748 17.07 13.76 1.12
C GLU A 748 16.89 15.20 0.63
N ILE A 749 15.66 15.61 0.30
CA ILE A 749 15.33 17.01 0.00
C ILE A 749 15.53 17.89 1.24
N CYS A 750 15.04 17.46 2.40
CA CYS A 750 15.23 18.18 3.67
C CYS A 750 16.71 18.37 3.99
N ASN A 751 17.52 17.31 3.83
CA ASN A 751 18.97 17.38 4.00
C ASN A 751 19.60 18.46 3.13
N MET A 752 19.25 18.48 1.84
CA MET A 752 19.77 19.46 0.90
C MET A 752 19.39 20.89 1.31
N LEU A 753 18.15 21.13 1.74
CA LEU A 753 17.72 22.45 2.18
C LEU A 753 18.46 22.89 3.45
N SER A 754 18.56 22.01 4.46
CA SER A 754 19.26 22.30 5.72
C SER A 754 20.76 22.53 5.54
N GLU A 755 21.44 21.74 4.70
CA GLU A 755 22.87 21.92 4.39
C GLU A 755 23.20 23.26 3.73
N HIS A 756 22.19 23.89 3.11
CA HIS A 756 22.30 25.18 2.46
C HIS A 756 21.60 26.32 3.21
N GLU A 757 21.22 26.09 4.47
CA GLU A 757 20.58 27.08 5.35
C GLU A 757 19.30 27.68 4.73
N ILE A 758 18.56 26.87 3.96
CA ILE A 758 17.29 27.24 3.36
C ILE A 758 16.17 26.80 4.31
N ASP A 759 15.34 27.74 4.75
CA ASP A 759 14.20 27.46 5.63
C ASP A 759 13.02 26.81 4.87
N TYR A 760 12.30 25.92 5.54
CA TYR A 760 11.18 25.18 4.96
C TYR A 760 10.26 24.59 6.04
N ILE A 761 9.02 24.30 5.63
CA ILE A 761 8.06 23.54 6.42
C ILE A 761 7.86 22.15 5.83
N ARG A 762 7.99 21.12 6.65
CA ARG A 762 7.68 19.74 6.29
C ARG A 762 6.25 19.39 6.72
N ILE A 763 5.47 18.86 5.79
CA ILE A 763 4.15 18.28 6.07
C ILE A 763 4.26 16.76 6.01
N GLY A 764 4.01 16.10 7.13
CA GLY A 764 4.14 14.65 7.25
C GLY A 764 3.76 14.14 8.63
N ASN A 765 4.11 12.89 8.90
CA ASN A 765 4.02 12.25 10.21
C ASN A 765 5.42 12.22 10.83
N GLU A 766 5.54 12.51 12.13
CA GLU A 766 6.80 12.46 12.88
C GLU A 766 7.45 11.07 12.90
N TYR A 767 6.64 10.00 12.91
CA TYR A 767 7.14 8.63 12.93
C TYR A 767 7.74 8.21 11.60
N SER A 768 7.38 8.87 10.51
CA SER A 768 7.96 8.62 9.18
C SER A 768 8.99 9.67 8.77
N CYS A 769 9.26 10.66 9.62
CA CYS A 769 10.27 11.68 9.42
C CYS A 769 11.60 11.23 10.06
N ASP A 770 12.72 11.43 9.37
CA ASP A 770 14.02 11.31 10.03
C ASP A 770 14.07 12.33 11.21
N PRO A 771 14.47 11.91 12.42
CA PRO A 771 14.52 12.80 13.58
C PRO A 771 15.41 14.03 13.37
N LYS A 772 16.37 13.98 12.43
CA LYS A 772 17.19 15.15 12.07
C LYS A 772 16.36 16.33 11.53
N TYR A 773 15.18 16.06 10.97
CA TYR A 773 14.32 17.08 10.34
C TYR A 773 12.98 17.27 11.06
N SER A 774 12.78 16.68 12.25
CA SER A 774 11.51 16.77 12.99
C SER A 774 11.14 18.21 13.32
N ASP A 775 12.14 19.06 13.59
CA ASP A 775 11.95 20.46 13.99
C ASP A 775 11.32 21.32 12.88
N HIS A 776 11.34 20.82 11.63
CA HIS A 776 10.69 21.44 10.48
C HIS A 776 9.25 20.93 10.25
N LEU A 777 8.77 19.93 11.02
CA LEU A 777 7.39 19.47 10.90
C LEU A 777 6.43 20.60 11.26
N LEU A 778 5.33 20.72 10.52
CA LEU A 778 4.34 21.77 10.75
C LEU A 778 3.92 21.89 12.23
N GLN A 779 3.76 20.78 12.94
CA GLN A 779 3.36 20.77 14.35
C GLN A 779 4.44 21.25 15.34
N GLU A 780 5.70 21.23 14.93
CA GLU A 780 6.86 21.69 15.72
C GLU A 780 7.24 23.15 15.38
N VAL A 781 6.98 23.57 14.13
CA VAL A 781 7.15 24.97 13.69
C VAL A 781 6.11 25.90 14.32
N LEU A 782 4.97 25.37 14.78
CA LEU A 782 3.92 26.15 15.43
C LEU A 782 4.18 26.24 16.95
N ASP A 783 4.19 27.46 17.48
CA ASP A 783 4.31 27.74 18.93
C ASP A 783 3.18 27.07 19.75
N GLU A 784 3.44 26.78 21.03
CA GLU A 784 2.45 26.18 21.95
C GLU A 784 1.14 26.97 22.09
N ASN A 785 1.16 28.29 21.86
CA ASN A 785 0.00 29.20 21.97
C ASN A 785 -0.44 29.77 20.60
N THR A 786 -0.20 29.03 19.52
CA THR A 786 -0.50 29.47 18.16
C THR A 786 -1.98 29.77 17.95
N THR A 787 -2.28 30.88 17.26
CA THR A 787 -3.65 31.22 16.84
C THR A 787 -3.93 30.74 15.41
N LEU A 788 -5.20 30.60 15.03
CA LEU A 788 -5.58 30.22 13.65
C LEU A 788 -5.00 31.17 12.59
N ASN A 789 -4.97 32.46 12.90
CA ASN A 789 -4.37 33.45 12.03
C ASN A 789 -2.85 33.24 11.92
N SER A 790 -2.20 32.84 13.01
CA SER A 790 -0.78 32.48 13.00
C SER A 790 -0.52 31.27 12.11
N ILE A 791 -1.29 30.17 12.23
CA ILE A 791 -1.13 28.99 11.36
C ILE A 791 -1.30 29.38 9.88
N LYS A 792 -2.36 30.13 9.58
CA LYS A 792 -2.60 30.64 8.23
C LYS A 792 -1.45 31.50 7.74
N SER A 793 -0.94 32.41 8.58
CA SER A 793 0.21 33.26 8.27
C SER A 793 1.44 32.42 7.97
N THR A 794 1.85 31.56 8.91
CA THR A 794 2.98 30.63 8.78
C THR A 794 2.92 29.83 7.48
N LEU A 795 1.77 29.21 7.16
CA LEU A 795 1.60 28.47 5.92
C LEU A 795 1.63 29.39 4.69
N SER A 796 0.95 30.53 4.73
CA SER A 796 0.89 31.46 3.60
C SER A 796 2.25 32.10 3.28
N GLU A 797 3.05 32.41 4.32
CA GLU A 797 4.35 33.07 4.24
C GLU A 797 5.50 32.09 3.98
N ALA A 798 5.32 30.80 4.30
CA ALA A 798 6.34 29.78 4.03
C ALA A 798 6.72 29.75 2.54
N GLN A 799 7.97 30.03 2.22
CA GLN A 799 8.44 30.01 0.84
C GLN A 799 8.57 28.60 0.30
N ILE A 800 8.90 27.63 1.16
CA ILE A 800 9.10 26.24 0.77
C ILE A 800 8.29 25.32 1.68
N ILE A 801 7.48 24.47 1.04
CA ILE A 801 6.80 23.36 1.71
C ILE A 801 7.31 22.05 1.11
N VAL A 802 7.62 21.08 1.97
CA VAL A 802 8.11 19.75 1.58
C VAL A 802 7.16 18.67 2.08
N ALA A 803 6.79 17.71 1.23
CA ALA A 803 5.90 16.61 1.61
C ALA A 803 6.04 15.39 0.69
N THR A 804 5.50 14.24 1.10
CA THR A 804 5.29 13.13 0.14
C THR A 804 4.08 13.43 -0.76
N THR A 805 4.03 12.85 -1.96
CA THR A 805 2.84 12.98 -2.83
C THR A 805 1.58 12.38 -2.20
N ALA A 806 1.72 11.27 -1.44
CA ALA A 806 0.60 10.68 -0.69
C ALA A 806 0.07 11.64 0.38
N THR A 807 0.96 12.27 1.16
CA THR A 807 0.58 13.26 2.17
C THR A 807 -0.14 14.45 1.52
N MET A 808 0.37 14.97 0.41
CA MET A 808 -0.29 16.08 -0.29
C MET A 808 -1.66 15.73 -0.84
N ASN A 809 -1.84 14.55 -1.43
CA ASN A 809 -3.18 14.12 -1.88
C ASN A 809 -4.16 14.00 -0.70
N SER A 810 -3.68 13.55 0.46
CA SER A 810 -4.52 13.45 1.67
C SER A 810 -4.85 14.82 2.29
N ARG A 811 -4.02 15.84 2.02
CA ARG A 811 -4.07 17.21 2.58
C ARG A 811 -4.22 18.27 1.49
N SER A 812 -4.97 17.95 0.42
CA SER A 812 -5.14 18.82 -0.76
C SER A 812 -5.81 20.16 -0.43
N ALA A 813 -6.52 20.26 0.70
CA ALA A 813 -7.10 21.51 1.18
C ALA A 813 -6.06 22.63 1.41
N LEU A 814 -4.76 22.30 1.50
CA LEU A 814 -3.69 23.32 1.53
C LEU A 814 -3.76 24.26 0.31
N PHE A 815 -4.16 23.77 -0.86
CA PHE A 815 -4.32 24.58 -2.07
C PHE A 815 -5.42 25.65 -1.94
N ASN A 816 -6.33 25.53 -0.97
CA ASN A 816 -7.35 26.56 -0.71
C ASN A 816 -6.73 27.85 -0.16
N ILE A 817 -5.64 27.75 0.60
CA ILE A 817 -5.03 28.89 1.30
C ILE A 817 -3.67 29.29 0.74
N LYS A 818 -3.08 28.47 -0.14
CA LYS A 818 -1.73 28.71 -0.67
C LYS A 818 -1.63 28.38 -2.16
N HIS A 819 -1.09 29.32 -2.91
CA HIS A 819 -0.64 29.18 -4.29
C HIS A 819 0.86 28.85 -4.33
N PHE A 820 1.28 28.09 -5.34
CA PHE A 820 2.68 27.78 -5.60
C PHE A 820 3.08 28.21 -7.01
N ASP A 821 4.14 29.00 -7.11
CA ASP A 821 4.72 29.37 -8.41
C ASP A 821 5.33 28.13 -9.07
N LEU A 822 5.95 27.27 -8.27
CA LEU A 822 6.67 26.10 -8.75
C LEU A 822 6.42 24.88 -7.85
N VAL A 823 6.07 23.76 -8.48
CA VAL A 823 6.16 22.44 -7.83
C VAL A 823 7.31 21.66 -8.43
N ILE A 824 8.20 21.11 -7.61
CA ILE A 824 9.22 20.17 -8.07
C ILE A 824 8.95 18.81 -7.45
N ILE A 825 8.82 17.78 -8.29
CA ILE A 825 8.56 16.40 -7.86
C ILE A 825 9.82 15.59 -8.18
N ASP A 826 10.56 15.19 -7.14
CA ASP A 826 11.71 14.31 -7.24
C ASP A 826 11.29 12.84 -7.26
N GLU A 827 12.15 11.99 -7.85
CA GLU A 827 11.88 10.57 -8.10
C GLU A 827 10.54 10.33 -8.83
N ALA A 828 10.17 11.23 -9.75
CA ALA A 828 8.89 11.21 -10.48
C ALA A 828 8.70 9.95 -11.34
N SER A 829 9.77 9.24 -11.70
CA SER A 829 9.70 7.95 -12.40
C SER A 829 9.08 6.82 -11.57
N GLN A 830 9.05 6.96 -10.24
CA GLN A 830 8.48 5.98 -9.31
C GLN A 830 7.00 6.24 -8.98
N ILE A 831 6.39 7.27 -9.57
CA ILE A 831 5.04 7.71 -9.19
C ILE A 831 4.06 7.38 -10.29
N LEU A 832 3.01 6.62 -9.95
CA LEU A 832 1.89 6.37 -10.85
C LEU A 832 1.19 7.69 -11.19
N GLU A 833 0.84 7.85 -12.47
CA GLU A 833 0.21 9.07 -12.97
C GLU A 833 -1.08 9.48 -12.19
N PRO A 834 -2.00 8.54 -11.82
CA PRO A 834 -3.14 8.84 -10.97
C PRO A 834 -2.78 9.45 -9.60
N ASN A 835 -1.56 9.29 -9.10
CA ASN A 835 -1.14 9.82 -7.81
C ASN A 835 -0.61 11.27 -7.86
N ILE A 836 -0.50 11.89 -9.05
CA ILE A 836 0.01 13.27 -9.18
C ILE A 836 -0.84 14.17 -10.07
N VAL A 837 -1.64 13.64 -10.99
CA VAL A 837 -2.43 14.49 -11.90
C VAL A 837 -3.40 15.41 -11.18
N GLY A 838 -4.02 14.98 -10.08
CA GLY A 838 -4.88 15.81 -9.23
C GLY A 838 -4.12 16.93 -8.52
N ILE A 839 -2.87 16.69 -8.12
CA ILE A 839 -1.98 17.73 -7.58
C ILE A 839 -1.67 18.76 -8.68
N LEU A 840 -1.18 18.30 -9.84
CA LEU A 840 -0.76 19.17 -10.94
C LEU A 840 -1.91 19.96 -11.61
N THR A 841 -3.15 19.57 -11.31
CA THR A 841 -4.37 20.22 -11.79
C THR A 841 -5.19 20.89 -10.67
N ALA A 842 -4.65 20.94 -9.45
CA ALA A 842 -5.30 21.55 -8.31
C ALA A 842 -5.66 23.02 -8.59
N ARG A 843 -6.79 23.44 -8.02
CA ARG A 843 -7.36 24.78 -8.18
C ARG A 843 -7.34 25.52 -6.86
N GLN A 844 -7.15 26.83 -6.96
CA GLN A 844 -7.45 27.77 -5.87
C GLN A 844 -8.51 28.73 -6.41
N GLU A 845 -9.74 28.59 -5.91
CA GLU A 845 -10.91 29.29 -6.45
C GLU A 845 -11.05 29.07 -7.98
N GLU A 846 -11.09 30.15 -8.76
CA GLU A 846 -11.19 30.12 -10.23
C GLU A 846 -9.83 30.06 -10.95
N ARG A 847 -8.72 29.90 -10.21
CA ARG A 847 -7.37 29.90 -10.77
C ARG A 847 -6.65 28.57 -10.51
N ARG A 848 -5.56 28.36 -11.24
CA ARG A 848 -4.65 27.24 -11.01
C ARG A 848 -3.93 27.48 -9.68
N ALA A 849 -3.87 26.46 -8.81
CA ALA A 849 -3.10 26.54 -7.56
C ALA A 849 -1.58 26.45 -7.80
N ILE A 850 -1.19 25.96 -8.97
CA ILE A 850 0.19 25.74 -9.39
C ILE A 850 0.40 26.39 -10.76
N ASP A 851 1.39 27.25 -10.89
CA ASP A 851 1.72 27.91 -12.17
C ASP A 851 2.50 26.99 -13.11
N ARG A 852 3.59 26.39 -12.63
CA ARG A 852 4.42 25.45 -13.40
C ARG A 852 4.98 24.34 -12.52
N PHE A 853 5.44 23.26 -13.15
CA PHE A 853 6.01 22.13 -12.41
C PHE A 853 7.27 21.54 -13.07
N ILE A 854 8.15 20.97 -12.27
CA ILE A 854 9.34 20.26 -12.73
C ILE A 854 9.25 18.83 -12.23
N LEU A 855 9.36 17.87 -13.15
CA LEU A 855 9.46 16.46 -12.81
C LEU A 855 10.92 16.05 -12.93
N VAL A 856 11.49 15.54 -11.84
CA VAL A 856 12.88 15.10 -11.75
C VAL A 856 12.88 13.59 -11.54
N GLY A 857 13.72 12.86 -12.28
CA GLY A 857 13.79 11.42 -12.11
C GLY A 857 14.67 10.72 -13.13
N ASP A 858 14.57 9.39 -13.14
CA ASP A 858 15.28 8.53 -14.06
C ASP A 858 14.39 7.35 -14.47
N HIS A 859 13.83 7.43 -15.68
CA HIS A 859 12.99 6.38 -16.27
C HIS A 859 13.74 5.08 -16.56
N LYS A 860 15.08 5.06 -16.45
CA LYS A 860 15.91 3.85 -16.61
C LYS A 860 16.23 3.16 -15.28
N GLN A 861 15.86 3.76 -14.15
CA GLN A 861 15.87 3.14 -12.81
C GLN A 861 14.47 2.60 -12.45
N LEU A 862 14.23 2.24 -11.19
CA LEU A 862 13.00 1.54 -10.79
C LEU A 862 11.72 2.31 -11.21
N PRO A 863 10.73 1.62 -11.80
CA PRO A 863 9.41 2.19 -12.08
C PRO A 863 8.61 2.34 -10.79
N ALA A 864 7.41 2.91 -10.92
CA ALA A 864 6.38 2.74 -9.92
C ALA A 864 6.09 1.25 -9.67
N VAL A 865 5.86 0.89 -8.41
CA VAL A 865 5.49 -0.48 -8.04
C VAL A 865 4.02 -0.70 -8.36
N VAL A 866 3.75 -1.69 -9.22
CA VAL A 866 2.40 -2.13 -9.60
C VAL A 866 2.26 -3.60 -9.17
N GLN A 867 1.14 -3.93 -8.53
CA GLN A 867 0.83 -5.27 -8.07
C GLN A 867 0.14 -6.11 -9.15
N GLN A 868 -0.48 -5.47 -10.14
CA GLN A 868 -1.10 -6.13 -11.30
C GLN A 868 -0.07 -6.82 -12.21
N GLN A 869 -0.45 -7.97 -12.76
CA GLN A 869 0.37 -8.70 -13.74
C GLN A 869 0.36 -8.02 -15.12
N GLY A 870 1.55 -7.80 -15.68
CA GLY A 870 1.78 -6.97 -16.87
C GLY A 870 1.19 -7.47 -18.19
N SER A 871 0.86 -8.76 -18.32
CA SER A 871 0.25 -9.34 -19.54
C SER A 871 -1.14 -8.76 -19.84
N LEU A 872 -1.80 -8.16 -18.84
CA LEU A 872 -3.15 -7.62 -18.94
C LEU A 872 -3.21 -6.12 -19.28
N GLU A 873 -2.06 -5.46 -19.41
CA GLU A 873 -2.02 -4.02 -19.65
C GLU A 873 -2.00 -3.62 -21.14
N MET A 874 -1.60 -4.53 -22.03
CA MET A 874 -1.31 -4.21 -23.43
C MET A 874 -2.45 -4.53 -24.42
N GLU A 875 -3.40 -5.41 -24.07
CA GLU A 875 -4.47 -5.81 -25.00
C GLU A 875 -5.72 -4.94 -24.87
N GLY A 876 -6.15 -4.35 -26.01
CA GLY A 876 -7.38 -3.56 -26.09
C GLY A 876 -7.22 -2.08 -25.75
N SER A 877 -5.99 -1.55 -25.78
CA SER A 877 -5.77 -0.11 -25.64
C SER A 877 -6.55 0.65 -26.71
N ASP A 878 -7.32 1.63 -26.27
CA ASP A 878 -7.95 2.58 -27.18
C ASP A 878 -6.83 3.28 -27.96
N LYS A 879 -6.79 3.13 -29.29
CA LYS A 879 -5.75 3.71 -30.17
C LYS A 879 -5.56 5.21 -29.99
N ARG A 880 -6.55 5.91 -29.43
CA ARG A 880 -6.41 7.33 -29.06
C ARG A 880 -5.35 7.54 -28.00
N LEU A 881 -5.11 6.58 -27.12
CA LEU A 881 -4.09 6.65 -26.07
C LEU A 881 -2.66 6.56 -26.62
N ASP A 882 -2.48 5.95 -27.79
CA ASP A 882 -1.18 5.92 -28.49
C ASP A 882 -0.73 7.34 -28.86
N SER A 883 -1.68 8.23 -29.17
CA SER A 883 -1.40 9.64 -29.49
C SER A 883 -0.83 10.44 -28.33
N ILE A 884 -0.98 9.95 -27.10
CA ILE A 884 -0.43 10.56 -25.88
C ILE A 884 0.68 9.69 -25.26
N HIS A 885 1.12 8.66 -25.98
CA HIS A 885 2.13 7.67 -25.58
C HIS A 885 1.82 6.93 -24.28
N LEU A 886 0.54 6.72 -23.97
CA LEU A 886 0.11 5.90 -22.85
C LEU A 886 0.02 4.43 -23.29
N SER A 887 1.15 3.73 -23.33
CA SER A 887 1.23 2.30 -23.68
C SER A 887 0.99 1.35 -22.51
N SER A 888 1.25 1.82 -21.28
CA SER A 888 1.00 1.09 -20.02
C SER A 888 0.61 2.10 -18.94
N CYS A 889 -0.29 1.70 -18.04
CA CYS A 889 -0.67 2.52 -16.89
C CYS A 889 0.37 2.46 -15.75
N ALA A 890 1.30 1.50 -15.79
CA ALA A 890 2.44 1.42 -14.88
C ALA A 890 3.50 2.51 -15.18
N ASN A 891 3.50 3.06 -16.40
CA ASN A 891 4.39 4.15 -16.76
C ASN A 891 4.04 5.42 -15.97
N SER A 892 5.07 6.08 -15.44
CA SER A 892 4.92 7.38 -14.80
C SER A 892 4.54 8.47 -15.82
N LEU A 893 3.90 9.54 -15.34
CA LEU A 893 3.68 10.75 -16.14
C LEU A 893 5.01 11.32 -16.68
N PHE A 894 6.08 11.22 -15.88
CA PHE A 894 7.42 11.66 -16.26
C PHE A 894 7.91 10.92 -17.50
N GLU A 895 7.86 9.59 -17.49
CA GLU A 895 8.25 8.76 -18.62
C GLU A 895 7.38 9.03 -19.85
N ARG A 896 6.06 9.15 -19.68
CA ARG A 896 5.13 9.44 -20.78
C ARG A 896 5.40 10.80 -21.43
N LEU A 897 5.60 11.85 -20.64
CA LEU A 897 5.90 13.19 -21.17
C LEU A 897 7.28 13.25 -21.83
N ILE A 898 8.28 12.50 -21.34
CA ILE A 898 9.57 12.36 -22.02
C ILE A 898 9.37 11.80 -23.43
N LEU A 899 8.55 10.76 -23.57
CA LEU A 899 8.22 10.20 -24.88
C LEU A 899 7.50 11.22 -25.77
N THR A 900 6.57 12.00 -25.21
CA THR A 900 5.85 13.07 -25.93
C THR A 900 6.79 14.15 -26.47
N GLU A 901 7.71 14.64 -25.65
CA GLU A 901 8.66 15.68 -26.07
C GLU A 901 9.68 15.14 -27.07
N ARG A 902 10.19 13.93 -26.87
CA ARG A 902 11.10 13.24 -27.79
C ARG A 902 10.45 12.99 -29.16
N ALA A 903 9.22 12.46 -29.18
CA ALA A 903 8.48 12.20 -30.41
C ALA A 903 8.20 13.47 -31.22
N ALA A 904 8.03 14.61 -30.53
CA ALA A 904 7.85 15.90 -31.16
C ALA A 904 9.16 16.65 -31.49
N GLY A 905 10.32 16.09 -31.16
CA GLY A 905 11.63 16.72 -31.37
C GLY A 905 11.86 17.99 -30.54
N ARG A 906 11.16 18.15 -29.42
CA ARG A 906 11.27 19.34 -28.56
C ARG A 906 12.30 19.13 -27.47
N THR A 907 13.31 20.00 -27.43
CA THR A 907 14.43 19.93 -26.46
C THR A 907 14.40 21.04 -25.42
N ASP A 908 13.47 21.99 -25.54
CA ASP A 908 13.36 23.13 -24.63
C ASP A 908 12.79 22.76 -23.25
N PHE A 909 12.05 21.65 -23.17
CA PHE A 909 11.29 21.23 -21.98
C PHE A 909 11.85 19.97 -21.33
N ILE A 910 13.00 19.49 -21.81
CA ILE A 910 13.68 18.29 -21.35
C ILE A 910 15.17 18.59 -21.20
N GLY A 911 15.75 18.17 -20.09
CA GLY A 911 17.19 18.28 -19.83
C GLY A 911 17.71 16.98 -19.25
N THR A 912 18.90 16.57 -19.70
CA THR A 912 19.60 15.39 -19.17
C THR A 912 20.87 15.83 -18.49
N LEU A 913 21.11 15.38 -17.26
CA LEU A 913 22.39 15.56 -16.59
C LEU A 913 23.40 14.53 -17.11
N HIS A 914 24.57 15.00 -17.56
CA HIS A 914 25.58 14.14 -18.19
C HIS A 914 26.76 13.81 -17.28
N LYS A 915 27.07 14.66 -16.29
CA LYS A 915 28.24 14.52 -15.42
C LYS A 915 27.91 13.70 -14.18
N GLN A 916 28.57 12.56 -13.97
CA GLN A 916 28.35 11.69 -12.82
C GLN A 916 29.56 11.67 -11.87
N GLY A 917 29.33 11.96 -10.60
CA GLY A 917 30.34 12.02 -9.54
C GLY A 917 30.34 10.81 -8.60
N ARG A 918 29.72 9.69 -8.99
CA ARG A 918 29.59 8.51 -8.11
C ARG A 918 30.55 7.41 -8.46
N MET A 919 30.41 6.83 -9.65
CA MET A 919 31.07 5.59 -10.05
C MET A 919 32.46 5.86 -10.61
N HIS A 920 33.45 5.05 -10.24
CA HIS A 920 34.72 4.97 -10.96
C HIS A 920 34.47 4.63 -12.45
N PRO A 921 35.25 5.17 -13.40
CA PRO A 921 35.12 4.88 -14.84
C PRO A 921 34.92 3.40 -15.19
N ASP A 922 35.70 2.48 -14.60
CA ASP A 922 35.59 1.04 -14.88
C ASP A 922 34.23 0.42 -14.51
N ILE A 923 33.56 0.97 -13.51
CA ILE A 923 32.21 0.54 -13.09
C ILE A 923 31.17 1.20 -13.99
N ALA A 924 31.33 2.50 -14.26
CA ALA A 924 30.41 3.28 -15.09
C ALA A 924 30.35 2.74 -16.53
N ASP A 925 31.44 2.22 -17.08
CA ASP A 925 31.57 1.77 -18.48
C ASP A 925 30.47 0.78 -18.90
N PHE A 926 30.18 -0.25 -18.10
CA PHE A 926 29.11 -1.21 -18.44
C PHE A 926 27.73 -0.56 -18.46
N ALA A 927 27.38 0.18 -17.40
CA ALA A 927 26.09 0.87 -17.29
C ALA A 927 25.91 1.92 -18.39
N ASN A 928 26.98 2.64 -18.75
CA ASN A 928 26.98 3.62 -19.83
C ASN A 928 26.75 2.96 -21.19
N ARG A 929 27.39 1.81 -21.48
CA ARG A 929 27.19 1.12 -22.76
C ARG A 929 25.82 0.46 -22.88
N LYS A 930 25.28 -0.10 -21.78
CA LYS A 930 24.06 -0.89 -21.80
C LYS A 930 22.79 -0.09 -21.52
N PHE A 931 22.84 0.83 -20.56
CA PHE A 931 21.65 1.54 -20.09
C PHE A 931 21.65 3.01 -20.53
N TYR A 932 22.80 3.68 -20.54
CA TYR A 932 22.89 5.13 -20.79
C TYR A 932 23.66 5.50 -22.07
N ALA A 933 23.58 4.66 -23.11
CA ALA A 933 24.35 4.87 -24.35
C ALA A 933 23.96 6.17 -25.05
N LYS A 934 22.68 6.55 -24.94
CA LYS A 934 22.11 7.79 -25.48
C LYS A 934 22.47 9.02 -24.64
N GLU A 935 22.46 8.89 -23.31
CA GLU A 935 22.77 9.97 -22.39
C GLU A 935 24.27 10.22 -22.26
N GLN A 936 25.14 9.29 -22.69
CA GLN A 936 26.60 9.51 -22.76
C GLN A 936 27.19 10.07 -21.45
N LEU A 937 27.02 9.34 -20.34
CA LEU A 937 27.47 9.85 -19.04
C LEU A 937 28.99 9.96 -18.97
N GLU A 938 29.47 11.05 -18.37
CA GLU A 938 30.87 11.34 -18.20
C GLU A 938 31.22 11.44 -16.71
N CYS A 939 32.32 10.81 -16.30
CA CYS A 939 32.81 10.92 -14.93
C CYS A 939 33.30 12.34 -14.65
N VAL A 940 32.94 12.88 -13.48
CA VAL A 940 33.61 14.06 -12.91
C VAL A 940 35.00 13.61 -12.45
N PRO A 941 36.07 14.43 -12.56
CA PRO A 941 37.41 14.03 -12.13
C PRO A 941 37.57 14.09 -10.60
N LEU A 942 36.71 13.39 -9.85
CA LEU A 942 36.83 13.27 -8.39
C LEU A 942 37.99 12.34 -8.02
N ALA A 943 38.56 12.51 -6.82
CA ALA A 943 39.72 11.76 -6.36
C ALA A 943 39.58 10.25 -6.59
N HIS A 944 38.45 9.66 -6.15
CA HIS A 944 38.21 8.22 -6.30
C HIS A 944 37.93 7.75 -7.73
N GLN A 945 37.67 8.66 -8.67
CA GLN A 945 37.45 8.37 -10.10
C GLN A 945 38.76 8.47 -10.89
N LEU A 946 39.80 9.07 -10.31
CA LEU A 946 41.15 9.21 -10.88
C LEU A 946 42.14 8.17 -10.33
N GLU A 947 41.77 7.47 -9.25
CA GLU A 947 42.56 6.40 -8.65
C GLU A 947 42.79 5.25 -9.65
N THR A 948 44.05 4.91 -9.92
CA THR A 948 44.40 3.75 -10.78
C THR A 948 44.35 2.43 -10.03
N GLU A 949 44.45 2.45 -8.70
CA GLU A 949 44.48 1.27 -7.83
C GLU A 949 43.55 1.47 -6.63
N LEU A 950 43.10 0.37 -6.02
CA LEU A 950 42.28 0.39 -4.80
C LEU A 950 43.18 0.55 -3.57
N SER A 951 42.77 1.42 -2.63
CA SER A 951 43.50 1.68 -1.37
C SER A 951 43.32 0.54 -0.34
N TYR A 952 43.82 -0.65 -0.68
CA TYR A 952 43.83 -1.84 0.17
C TYR A 952 45.24 -2.04 0.73
N ASN A 953 45.38 -1.77 2.02
CA ASN A 953 46.66 -1.42 2.64
C ASN A 953 47.42 -2.62 3.24
N GLU A 954 46.73 -3.72 3.50
CA GLU A 954 47.30 -4.89 4.18
C GLU A 954 47.91 -5.88 3.18
N GLU A 955 48.84 -6.74 3.60
CA GLU A 955 49.38 -7.79 2.72
C GLU A 955 48.27 -8.77 2.27
N SER A 956 48.42 -9.31 1.06
CA SER A 956 47.45 -10.26 0.50
C SER A 956 47.62 -11.62 1.18
N GLU A 957 46.53 -12.18 1.74
CA GLU A 957 46.54 -13.53 2.33
C GLU A 957 46.62 -14.62 1.26
N ASP A 958 45.99 -14.40 0.10
CA ASP A 958 45.90 -15.37 -0.99
C ASP A 958 45.61 -14.70 -2.34
N ALA A 959 45.29 -15.51 -3.36
CA ALA A 959 44.96 -15.04 -4.70
C ALA A 959 43.68 -14.18 -4.73
N LEU A 960 42.70 -14.42 -3.86
CA LEU A 960 41.46 -13.64 -3.85
C LEU A 960 41.73 -12.20 -3.41
N ASP A 961 42.60 -11.98 -2.43
CA ASP A 961 43.05 -10.65 -2.05
C ASP A 961 43.75 -9.90 -3.20
N ASN A 962 44.59 -10.61 -3.96
CA ASN A 962 45.22 -10.03 -5.14
C ASN A 962 44.18 -9.60 -6.18
N MET A 963 43.13 -10.42 -6.38
CA MET A 963 42.01 -10.06 -7.25
C MET A 963 41.25 -8.83 -6.73
N LEU A 964 40.95 -8.78 -5.43
CA LEU A 964 40.27 -7.65 -4.80
C LEU A 964 41.05 -6.34 -5.00
N LYS A 965 42.38 -6.37 -4.92
CA LYS A 965 43.24 -5.20 -5.14
C LYS A 965 43.32 -4.76 -6.60
N ALA A 966 43.36 -5.72 -7.52
CA ALA A 966 43.61 -5.46 -8.93
C ALA A 966 42.37 -5.07 -9.74
N HIS A 967 41.16 -5.50 -9.34
CA HIS A 967 39.96 -5.37 -10.19
C HIS A 967 38.82 -4.63 -9.50
N ARG A 968 38.24 -3.63 -10.18
CA ARG A 968 37.08 -2.89 -9.68
C ARG A 968 35.73 -3.58 -9.90
N MET A 969 35.67 -4.54 -10.81
CA MET A 969 34.50 -5.38 -11.03
C MET A 969 34.90 -6.85 -10.96
N ILE A 970 34.27 -7.59 -10.05
CA ILE A 970 34.61 -9.00 -9.82
C ILE A 970 33.33 -9.84 -9.86
N PHE A 971 33.39 -11.02 -10.47
CA PHE A 971 32.33 -12.04 -10.40
C PHE A 971 32.87 -13.32 -9.80
N ILE A 972 32.18 -13.81 -8.76
CA ILE A 972 32.49 -15.05 -8.05
C ILE A 972 31.30 -16.02 -8.25
N PRO A 973 31.46 -17.13 -8.97
CA PRO A 973 30.38 -18.09 -9.14
C PRO A 973 30.12 -18.82 -7.81
N SER A 974 28.86 -18.90 -7.39
CA SER A 974 28.45 -19.70 -6.23
C SER A 974 28.20 -21.15 -6.63
N MET A 975 28.44 -22.07 -5.71
CA MET A 975 28.11 -23.48 -5.85
C MET A 975 26.61 -23.73 -5.61
N PRO A 976 26.01 -24.77 -6.23
CA PRO A 976 24.65 -25.20 -5.88
C PRO A 976 24.57 -25.58 -4.40
N CYS A 977 23.61 -25.02 -3.66
CA CYS A 977 23.51 -25.19 -2.21
C CYS A 977 22.10 -25.55 -1.71
N LYS A 978 21.24 -26.10 -2.58
CA LYS A 978 19.85 -26.40 -2.25
C LYS A 978 19.76 -27.36 -1.05
N GLN A 979 19.03 -26.96 -0.02
CA GLN A 979 18.73 -27.75 1.18
C GLN A 979 17.22 -27.72 1.43
N LEU A 980 16.60 -28.87 1.65
CA LEU A 980 15.13 -28.99 1.72
C LEU A 980 14.52 -28.32 2.96
N ASN A 981 15.29 -28.21 4.04
CA ASN A 981 14.87 -27.59 5.29
C ASN A 981 15.07 -26.06 5.31
N ILE A 982 15.61 -25.45 4.25
CA ILE A 982 15.85 -24.01 4.14
C ILE A 982 14.95 -23.42 3.05
N SER A 983 14.56 -22.15 3.18
CA SER A 983 13.82 -21.44 2.13
C SER A 983 14.62 -21.36 0.82
N GLU A 984 13.96 -21.56 -0.32
CA GLU A 984 14.59 -21.39 -1.64
C GLU A 984 14.95 -19.91 -1.94
N LYS A 985 14.46 -18.97 -1.13
CA LYS A 985 14.79 -17.53 -1.16
C LYS A 985 16.15 -17.22 -0.48
N VAL A 986 16.96 -18.25 -0.22
CA VAL A 986 18.28 -18.17 0.43
C VAL A 986 19.31 -18.99 -0.37
N ASN A 987 20.53 -18.45 -0.48
CA ASN A 987 21.70 -19.15 -0.98
C ASN A 987 22.79 -19.11 0.08
N THR A 988 22.99 -20.25 0.76
CA THR A 988 23.97 -20.39 1.85
C THR A 988 25.42 -20.28 1.38
N ASP A 989 25.73 -20.65 0.14
CA ASP A 989 27.09 -20.54 -0.41
C ASP A 989 27.43 -19.07 -0.70
N GLU A 990 26.51 -18.36 -1.35
CA GLU A 990 26.64 -16.91 -1.53
C GLU A 990 26.76 -16.17 -0.19
N ALA A 991 26.00 -16.57 0.84
CA ALA A 991 26.11 -15.95 2.16
C ALA A 991 27.50 -16.10 2.78
N ARG A 992 28.14 -17.28 2.62
CA ARG A 992 29.53 -17.52 3.07
C ARG A 992 30.53 -16.71 2.26
N ILE A 993 30.37 -16.64 0.93
CA ILE A 993 31.19 -15.81 0.06
C ILE A 993 31.12 -14.35 0.52
N ILE A 994 29.91 -13.83 0.74
CA ILE A 994 29.71 -12.46 1.22
C ILE A 994 30.39 -12.23 2.57
N ALA A 995 30.21 -13.14 3.54
CA ALA A 995 30.83 -13.01 4.86
C ALA A 995 32.37 -13.01 4.77
N ASP A 996 32.97 -13.90 3.97
CA ASP A 996 34.42 -13.91 3.78
C ASP A 996 34.93 -12.64 3.07
N LEU A 997 34.21 -12.16 2.05
CA LEU A 997 34.51 -10.89 1.40
C LEU A 997 34.45 -9.72 2.38
N LEU A 998 33.44 -9.68 3.25
CA LEU A 998 33.30 -8.65 4.29
C LEU A 998 34.47 -8.69 5.28
N ARG A 999 34.87 -9.89 5.74
CA ARG A 999 36.06 -10.08 6.59
C ARG A 999 37.32 -9.52 5.92
N ARG A 1000 37.54 -9.86 4.65
CA ARG A 1000 38.71 -9.41 3.88
C ARG A 1000 38.70 -7.91 3.65
N LEU A 1001 37.58 -7.33 3.24
CA LEU A 1001 37.44 -5.90 3.01
C LEU A 1001 37.63 -5.10 4.31
N PHE A 1002 37.08 -5.58 5.43
CA PHE A 1002 37.33 -4.99 6.74
C PHE A 1002 38.82 -4.98 7.08
N ARG A 1003 39.52 -6.11 6.87
CA ARG A 1003 40.97 -6.17 7.06
C ARG A 1003 41.72 -5.22 6.12
N GLN A 1004 41.43 -5.26 4.82
CA GLN A 1004 42.14 -4.48 3.80
C GLN A 1004 41.95 -2.96 3.94
N MET A 1005 40.77 -2.52 4.37
CA MET A 1005 40.46 -1.12 4.63
C MET A 1005 40.94 -0.67 6.02
N ASN A 1006 41.04 -1.60 6.98
CA ASN A 1006 41.57 -1.38 8.33
C ASN A 1006 41.00 -0.11 8.98
N LYS A 1007 41.83 0.93 9.18
CA LYS A 1007 41.44 2.19 9.83
C LYS A 1007 40.46 3.04 9.01
N ASP A 1008 40.36 2.79 7.72
CA ASP A 1008 39.48 3.53 6.80
C ASP A 1008 38.09 2.88 6.66
N PHE A 1009 37.82 1.79 7.41
CA PHE A 1009 36.54 1.12 7.40
C PHE A 1009 35.48 1.87 8.22
N ASP A 1010 34.40 2.29 7.55
CA ASP A 1010 33.19 2.88 8.11
C ASP A 1010 31.99 2.04 7.64
N PRO A 1011 31.25 1.37 8.56
CA PRO A 1011 30.10 0.53 8.20
C PRO A 1011 29.02 1.26 7.38
N GLN A 1012 28.91 2.59 7.54
CA GLN A 1012 27.90 3.40 6.86
C GLN A 1012 28.35 3.87 5.46
N LYS A 1013 29.64 3.80 5.12
CA LYS A 1013 30.18 4.34 3.85
C LYS A 1013 30.97 3.33 3.03
N SER A 1014 31.73 2.47 3.70
CA SER A 1014 32.71 1.59 3.07
C SER A 1014 32.08 0.48 2.26
N VAL A 1015 31.22 -0.33 2.87
CA VAL A 1015 30.66 -1.53 2.22
C VAL A 1015 29.15 -1.58 2.36
N GLY A 1016 28.48 -2.07 1.31
CA GLY A 1016 27.06 -2.39 1.30
C GLY A 1016 26.79 -3.70 0.61
N VAL A 1017 25.75 -4.40 1.04
CA VAL A 1017 25.33 -5.66 0.43
C VAL A 1017 23.92 -5.52 -0.13
N ILE A 1018 23.76 -5.91 -1.39
CA ILE A 1018 22.47 -5.94 -2.07
C ILE A 1018 22.07 -7.40 -2.28
N VAL A 1019 20.81 -7.72 -2.04
CA VAL A 1019 20.21 -9.05 -2.29
C VAL A 1019 18.80 -8.90 -2.86
N PRO A 1020 18.29 -9.82 -3.68
CA PRO A 1020 16.92 -9.71 -4.17
C PRO A 1020 15.87 -10.20 -3.16
N TYR A 1021 16.24 -11.09 -2.23
CA TYR A 1021 15.33 -11.69 -1.27
C TYR A 1021 15.70 -11.30 0.16
N ARG A 1022 14.70 -10.94 0.97
CA ARG A 1022 14.90 -10.58 2.38
C ARG A 1022 15.48 -11.73 3.18
N ASN A 1023 15.04 -12.96 2.94
CA ASN A 1023 15.53 -14.15 3.64
C ASN A 1023 17.06 -14.31 3.53
N GLN A 1024 17.66 -13.88 2.42
CA GLN A 1024 19.11 -13.90 2.25
C GLN A 1024 19.84 -12.96 3.21
N ILE A 1025 19.22 -11.83 3.57
CA ILE A 1025 19.79 -10.90 4.56
C ILE A 1025 20.03 -11.64 5.89
N ALA A 1026 19.11 -12.53 6.30
CA ALA A 1026 19.17 -13.23 7.58
C ALA A 1026 20.37 -14.16 7.60
N MET A 1027 20.51 -14.92 6.51
CA MET A 1027 21.60 -15.86 6.31
C MET A 1027 22.95 -15.14 6.29
N ILE A 1028 23.06 -13.99 5.60
CA ILE A 1028 24.29 -13.21 5.59
C ILE A 1028 24.61 -12.66 6.98
N ARG A 1029 23.63 -12.13 7.72
CA ARG A 1029 23.83 -11.64 9.10
C ARG A 1029 24.35 -12.74 10.03
N LYS A 1030 23.77 -13.93 9.95
CA LYS A 1030 24.20 -15.10 10.71
C LYS A 1030 25.65 -15.51 10.39
N GLU A 1031 26.06 -15.45 9.13
CA GLU A 1031 27.46 -15.71 8.77
C GLU A 1031 28.40 -14.58 9.23
N ILE A 1032 27.94 -13.32 9.23
CA ILE A 1032 28.70 -12.18 9.78
C ILE A 1032 28.90 -12.33 11.30
N GLU A 1033 27.87 -12.70 12.05
CA GLU A 1033 27.94 -12.89 13.50
C GLU A 1033 29.00 -13.93 13.88
N ARG A 1034 29.14 -15.01 13.10
CA ARG A 1034 30.15 -16.06 13.30
C ARG A 1034 31.59 -15.57 13.13
N LEU A 1035 31.79 -14.44 12.46
CA LEU A 1035 33.12 -13.84 12.31
C LEU A 1035 33.57 -13.15 13.60
N GLU A 1036 32.65 -12.83 14.51
CA GLU A 1036 32.92 -12.10 15.76
C GLU A 1036 33.60 -10.74 15.51
N ILE A 1037 33.20 -10.03 14.44
CA ILE A 1037 33.69 -8.70 14.06
C ILE A 1037 32.56 -7.66 14.21
N PRO A 1038 32.47 -6.94 15.35
CA PRO A 1038 31.35 -6.03 15.64
C PRO A 1038 31.14 -4.94 14.59
N ALA A 1039 32.21 -4.46 13.94
CA ALA A 1039 32.09 -3.43 12.90
C ALA A 1039 31.28 -3.90 11.67
N LEU A 1040 31.24 -5.20 11.39
CA LEU A 1040 30.49 -5.74 10.25
C LEU A 1040 28.97 -5.79 10.51
N GLU A 1041 28.54 -5.82 11.78
CA GLU A 1041 27.13 -5.85 12.15
C GLU A 1041 26.40 -4.57 11.70
N GLY A 1042 27.11 -3.43 11.71
CA GLY A 1042 26.57 -2.13 11.27
C GLY A 1042 26.47 -1.94 9.75
N ILE A 1043 26.95 -2.89 8.93
CA ILE A 1043 26.90 -2.77 7.46
C ILE A 1043 25.45 -2.76 6.98
N SER A 1044 25.17 -1.96 5.95
CA SER A 1044 23.85 -1.97 5.31
C SER A 1044 23.71 -3.17 4.35
N ILE A 1045 22.73 -4.04 4.63
CA ILE A 1045 22.34 -5.19 3.80
C ILE A 1045 20.85 -5.04 3.49
N ASP A 1046 20.48 -4.86 2.22
CA ASP A 1046 19.08 -4.66 1.86
C ASP A 1046 18.73 -5.05 0.41
N THR A 1047 17.45 -4.98 0.04
CA THR A 1047 17.01 -5.21 -1.34
C THR A 1047 17.29 -4.05 -2.27
N VAL A 1048 17.33 -4.31 -3.58
CA VAL A 1048 17.57 -3.28 -4.62
C VAL A 1048 16.63 -2.09 -4.45
N GLU A 1049 15.35 -2.35 -4.19
CA GLU A 1049 14.31 -1.35 -4.00
C GLU A 1049 14.57 -0.46 -2.78
N ARG A 1050 15.04 -1.05 -1.67
CA ARG A 1050 15.36 -0.32 -0.44
C ARG A 1050 16.73 0.38 -0.50
N TYR A 1051 17.63 -0.09 -1.36
CA TYR A 1051 18.95 0.50 -1.56
C TYR A 1051 18.96 1.71 -2.51
N GLN A 1052 17.87 1.99 -3.22
CA GLN A 1052 17.76 3.16 -4.09
C GLN A 1052 18.02 4.46 -3.31
N GLY A 1053 18.66 5.43 -3.96
CA GLY A 1053 19.15 6.66 -3.31
C GLY A 1053 20.48 6.50 -2.56
N SER A 1054 20.77 5.31 -2.02
CA SER A 1054 22.02 5.01 -1.31
C SER A 1054 23.23 4.82 -2.24
N GLN A 1055 24.43 4.82 -1.67
CA GLN A 1055 25.70 4.46 -2.32
C GLN A 1055 26.76 4.02 -1.29
N ARG A 1056 27.73 3.20 -1.70
CA ARG A 1056 28.88 2.77 -0.88
C ARG A 1056 30.16 2.73 -1.72
N ASP A 1057 31.31 2.74 -1.05
CA ASP A 1057 32.60 2.59 -1.73
C ASP A 1057 32.71 1.23 -2.41
N VAL A 1058 32.31 0.16 -1.71
CA VAL A 1058 32.23 -1.20 -2.23
C VAL A 1058 30.79 -1.69 -2.13
N ILE A 1059 30.25 -2.25 -3.21
CA ILE A 1059 28.98 -2.97 -3.21
C ILE A 1059 29.23 -4.44 -3.48
N LEU A 1060 28.69 -5.29 -2.61
CA LEU A 1060 28.57 -6.72 -2.83
C LEU A 1060 27.14 -7.02 -3.28
N TYR A 1061 26.96 -7.69 -4.41
CA TYR A 1061 25.64 -8.12 -4.86
C TYR A 1061 25.58 -9.65 -4.89
N SER A 1062 24.77 -10.23 -3.99
CA SER A 1062 24.42 -11.64 -3.99
C SER A 1062 23.11 -11.83 -4.76
N PHE A 1063 23.17 -12.51 -5.90
CA PHE A 1063 21.99 -12.77 -6.74
C PHE A 1063 21.01 -13.75 -6.09
N THR A 1064 21.44 -14.61 -5.16
CA THR A 1064 20.63 -15.56 -4.37
C THR A 1064 19.90 -16.64 -5.19
N ILE A 1065 19.68 -16.44 -6.48
CA ILE A 1065 18.87 -17.30 -7.31
C ILE A 1065 19.56 -18.65 -7.57
N GLN A 1066 18.74 -19.69 -7.58
CA GLN A 1066 19.16 -21.06 -7.87
C GLN A 1066 18.33 -21.67 -9.02
N SER A 1067 17.20 -21.05 -9.40
CA SER A 1067 16.30 -21.55 -10.44
C SER A 1067 15.84 -20.52 -11.47
N ARG A 1068 15.19 -21.00 -12.56
CA ARG A 1068 14.74 -20.15 -13.68
C ARG A 1068 13.64 -19.18 -13.28
N TYR A 1069 12.65 -19.61 -12.48
CA TYR A 1069 11.53 -18.75 -12.09
C TYR A 1069 12.01 -17.55 -11.25
N GLN A 1070 13.06 -17.75 -10.44
CA GLN A 1070 13.67 -16.69 -9.66
C GLN A 1070 14.40 -15.66 -10.54
N LEU A 1071 14.99 -16.10 -11.66
CA LEU A 1071 15.58 -15.20 -12.65
C LEU A 1071 14.52 -14.32 -13.34
N ASP A 1072 13.32 -14.85 -13.59
CA ASP A 1072 12.22 -14.04 -14.14
C ASP A 1072 11.78 -12.94 -13.14
N PHE A 1073 11.80 -13.24 -11.84
CA PHE A 1073 11.57 -12.22 -10.79
C PHE A 1073 12.63 -11.12 -10.77
N LEU A 1074 13.90 -11.46 -10.99
CA LEU A 1074 14.98 -10.45 -11.11
C LEU A 1074 14.78 -9.54 -12.32
N THR A 1075 14.24 -10.08 -13.42
CA THR A 1075 14.21 -9.42 -14.73
C THR A 1075 12.85 -8.82 -15.11
N ALA A 1076 11.87 -8.91 -14.21
CA ALA A 1076 10.49 -8.46 -14.42
C ALA A 1076 10.35 -6.98 -14.83
N ASN A 1077 11.33 -6.13 -14.51
CA ASN A 1077 11.31 -4.69 -14.80
C ASN A 1077 12.19 -4.30 -16.01
N THR A 1078 12.35 -5.22 -16.97
CA THR A 1078 13.11 -4.96 -18.20
C THR A 1078 12.21 -4.36 -19.28
N PHE A 1079 12.66 -3.26 -19.88
CA PHE A 1079 12.03 -2.68 -21.07
C PHE A 1079 13.06 -2.48 -22.18
N TYR A 1080 12.61 -2.17 -23.41
CA TYR A 1080 13.50 -1.97 -24.55
C TYR A 1080 13.50 -0.50 -24.99
N GLU A 1081 14.69 0.08 -25.13
CA GLU A 1081 14.90 1.39 -25.74
C GLU A 1081 15.87 1.21 -26.92
N GLU A 1082 15.46 1.65 -28.12
CA GLU A 1082 16.28 1.55 -29.35
C GLU A 1082 16.81 0.12 -29.63
N GLY A 1083 16.03 -0.90 -29.25
CA GLY A 1083 16.38 -2.31 -29.43
C GLY A 1083 17.33 -2.89 -28.37
N GLN A 1084 17.75 -2.10 -27.38
CA GLN A 1084 18.57 -2.56 -26.24
C GLN A 1084 17.70 -2.85 -25.02
N PRO A 1085 17.93 -3.98 -24.30
CA PRO A 1085 17.23 -4.27 -23.06
C PRO A 1085 17.79 -3.44 -21.90
N ILE A 1086 16.92 -2.73 -21.18
CA ILE A 1086 17.23 -1.97 -19.96
C ILE A 1086 16.57 -2.66 -18.78
N ASP A 1087 17.36 -3.41 -18.01
CA ASP A 1087 16.94 -3.97 -16.72
C ASP A 1087 17.11 -2.92 -15.62
N ARG A 1088 15.99 -2.37 -15.15
CA ARG A 1088 15.94 -1.28 -14.17
C ARG A 1088 16.53 -1.70 -12.81
N LYS A 1089 16.36 -2.97 -12.38
CA LYS A 1089 16.87 -3.47 -11.09
C LYS A 1089 18.39 -3.64 -11.12
N LEU A 1090 18.91 -4.27 -12.17
CA LEU A 1090 20.34 -4.45 -12.37
C LEU A 1090 21.06 -3.10 -12.51
N ASN A 1091 20.47 -2.16 -13.26
CA ASN A 1091 20.97 -0.81 -13.39
C ASN A 1091 21.11 -0.10 -12.03
N VAL A 1092 20.07 -0.17 -11.18
CA VAL A 1092 20.17 0.38 -9.82
C VAL A 1092 21.28 -0.29 -9.03
N ALA A 1093 21.33 -1.63 -8.99
CA ALA A 1093 22.32 -2.39 -8.22
C ALA A 1093 23.78 -2.05 -8.60
N ILE A 1094 24.10 -2.05 -9.90
CA ILE A 1094 25.44 -1.72 -10.41
C ILE A 1094 25.82 -0.28 -10.02
N THR A 1095 24.88 0.65 -10.15
CA THR A 1095 25.14 2.09 -9.98
C THR A 1095 25.15 2.56 -8.52
N ARG A 1096 25.14 1.63 -7.55
CA ARG A 1096 25.32 1.93 -6.12
C ARG A 1096 26.80 1.98 -5.70
N ALA A 1097 27.69 1.35 -6.47
CA ALA A 1097 29.11 1.25 -6.16
C ALA A 1097 29.87 2.52 -6.57
N ARG A 1098 30.72 3.05 -5.67
CA ARG A 1098 31.62 4.16 -6.01
C ARG A 1098 32.98 3.68 -6.52
N LYS A 1099 33.62 2.75 -5.83
CA LYS A 1099 35.01 2.32 -6.08
C LYS A 1099 35.14 0.88 -6.57
N GLN A 1100 34.34 -0.05 -6.04
CA GLN A 1100 34.37 -1.47 -6.43
C GLN A 1100 32.98 -2.13 -6.37
N LEU A 1101 32.70 -3.02 -7.32
CA LEU A 1101 31.49 -3.85 -7.39
C LEU A 1101 31.89 -5.33 -7.44
N ILE A 1102 31.41 -6.12 -6.49
CA ILE A 1102 31.66 -7.56 -6.44
C ILE A 1102 30.33 -8.29 -6.52
N LEU A 1103 30.22 -9.22 -7.46
CA LEU A 1103 29.00 -9.96 -7.75
C LEU A 1103 29.21 -11.43 -7.40
N THR A 1104 28.21 -12.06 -6.80
CA THR A 1104 28.19 -13.50 -6.59
C THR A 1104 26.84 -14.11 -6.94
N GLY A 1105 26.86 -15.30 -7.53
CA GLY A 1105 25.64 -16.02 -7.86
C GLY A 1105 25.85 -17.26 -8.71
N ASN A 1106 24.77 -18.02 -8.92
CA ASN A 1106 24.80 -19.22 -9.73
C ASN A 1106 24.95 -18.86 -11.22
N GLU A 1107 26.17 -19.01 -11.76
CA GLU A 1107 26.49 -18.67 -13.15
C GLU A 1107 25.60 -19.40 -14.16
N SER A 1108 25.31 -20.69 -13.94
CA SER A 1108 24.52 -21.50 -14.86
C SER A 1108 23.07 -21.03 -14.96
N THR A 1109 22.51 -20.51 -13.88
CA THR A 1109 21.17 -19.93 -13.85
C THR A 1109 21.18 -18.53 -14.44
N LEU A 1110 22.10 -17.66 -14.01
CA LEU A 1110 22.18 -16.26 -14.48
C LEU A 1110 22.37 -16.16 -16.00
N ARG A 1111 23.20 -17.04 -16.59
CA ARG A 1111 23.45 -17.06 -18.04
C ARG A 1111 22.23 -17.40 -18.90
N GLN A 1112 21.13 -17.86 -18.31
CA GLN A 1112 19.88 -18.09 -19.03
C GLN A 1112 19.19 -16.77 -19.43
N ASN A 1113 19.62 -15.64 -18.86
CA ASN A 1113 19.26 -14.30 -19.35
C ASN A 1113 20.45 -13.68 -20.09
N GLN A 1114 20.19 -13.12 -21.28
CA GLN A 1114 21.21 -12.54 -22.14
C GLN A 1114 21.99 -11.39 -21.48
N LEU A 1115 21.32 -10.46 -20.79
CA LEU A 1115 21.98 -9.30 -20.18
C LEU A 1115 22.95 -9.70 -19.06
N PHE A 1116 22.57 -10.72 -18.27
CA PHE A 1116 23.43 -11.26 -17.20
C PHE A 1116 24.60 -12.05 -17.78
N ALA A 1117 24.39 -12.82 -18.86
CA ALA A 1117 25.48 -13.47 -19.57
C ALA A 1117 26.50 -12.44 -20.08
N GLU A 1118 26.03 -11.36 -20.72
CA GLU A 1118 26.87 -10.26 -21.21
C GLU A 1118 27.62 -9.53 -20.08
N LEU A 1119 27.00 -9.34 -18.90
CA LEU A 1119 27.67 -8.79 -17.73
C LEU A 1119 28.81 -9.69 -17.24
N ILE A 1120 28.55 -10.99 -17.13
CA ILE A 1120 29.56 -11.96 -16.69
C ILE A 1120 30.71 -12.02 -17.71
N ASP A 1121 30.40 -12.03 -19.00
CA ASP A 1121 31.40 -12.08 -20.06
C ASP A 1121 32.24 -10.78 -20.11
N TYR A 1122 31.62 -9.62 -19.94
CA TYR A 1122 32.33 -8.33 -19.79
C TYR A 1122 33.30 -8.33 -18.60
N ILE A 1123 32.91 -8.92 -17.45
CA ILE A 1123 33.79 -9.03 -16.28
C ILE A 1123 34.94 -10.02 -16.57
N LYS A 1124 34.67 -11.14 -17.24
CA LYS A 1124 35.71 -12.11 -17.67
C LYS A 1124 36.72 -11.49 -18.63
N GLU A 1125 36.27 -10.69 -19.59
CA GLU A 1125 37.15 -9.99 -20.56
C GLU A 1125 38.09 -8.98 -19.89
N LYS A 1126 37.75 -8.48 -18.70
CA LYS A 1126 38.59 -7.59 -17.87
C LYS A 1126 39.32 -8.36 -16.74
N ASP A 1127 39.48 -9.67 -16.90
CA ASP A 1127 40.14 -10.59 -15.96
C ASP A 1127 39.51 -10.64 -14.55
N GLY A 1128 38.31 -10.09 -14.33
CA GLY A 1128 37.66 -10.00 -13.02
C GLY A 1128 36.90 -11.26 -12.56
N TYR A 1129 37.18 -12.44 -13.13
CA TYR A 1129 36.48 -13.67 -12.79
C TYR A 1129 37.35 -14.58 -11.92
N VAL A 1130 36.85 -14.98 -10.75
CA VAL A 1130 37.60 -15.83 -9.80
C VAL A 1130 36.69 -16.91 -9.22
N ARG A 1131 37.20 -18.15 -9.11
CA ARG A 1131 36.48 -19.23 -8.43
C ARG A 1131 36.82 -19.22 -6.94
N PHE A 1132 35.79 -19.26 -6.11
CA PHE A 1132 35.92 -19.43 -4.66
C PHE A 1132 36.26 -20.89 -4.36
N HIS A 1133 37.33 -21.15 -3.60
CA HIS A 1133 37.81 -22.50 -3.29
C HIS A 1133 37.81 -22.76 -1.79
#